data_AF-A0A8C6KYB9-F1
#
_entry.id   AF-A0A8C6KYB9-F1
#
_cell.length_a   1.000
_cell.length_b   1.000
_cell.length_c   1.000
_cell.angle_alpha   90.00
_cell.angle_beta   90.00
_cell.angle_gamma   90.00
#
_symmetry.space_group_name_H-M   'P 1'
#
loop_
_entity.id
_entity.type
_entity.pdbx_description
1 polymer ?
#
loop_
_entity_poly.entity_id
_entity_poly.type
_entity_poly.pdbx_seq_one_letter_code
_entity_poly.pdbx_strand_id
1 'polypeptide(L)'
;RFHLLCVLLCCCYLKITDELFSDEVLNPYCAVYMKEAIDTDKGQVYKQKKPTMYPPWSTTFDAHVHPGRIMHVMVKDRTAELKSEATVALDSLATRCKKENGKLEIWLEMKPQGRLLMEAKYYLEKSGERCKRNRRGAIKQAKVHVVKRHEFSATFFPQPTFCSVCKEFVWGLNKQGYQCRQCNAAIHKKCIDKVIAKCTGSAINSKETMIHKERFKIDMPHRFRVYNYKSPTFCQHCGTLLWGLARQGLKCDECSMNVHHKCQKKVANLCGVNQKLMAEALKTLFTPTVWLLVADMVGVLWEGPPEVSRSTPEQASEEPLYAVPKKDHQPKFTIEDFTLHKMLGKGSFGKVFLAELKRSGQFFAVKALKKDVVLMDDDVECTMVERRVLSLAWENPFLTHLYCTFQTKENLFFVMEYLNGGDLMFHIQNCHKFDLHRATFYAAEIICGLQYLHSKGIIYRDLKLDNVLLDSDGHIKIADFGMCKENMQDESRTSTFCGTPDYIAPEILLGQKYNSSVDWWSFGVLLYEMLTGQSPFHGCDEEELFQSIRTDNPVYPSWLTKAAKDILVKLFVREPEERLGVKGNIRHHGFFSSVDWKAVEQRQVAPPFKPTLTSPSDCSNFDKEFINEKPRLSSADRTLINSVDQTMFRNFSFVNPGMARITAH
;
A
#
# COMPACT_ATOMS: atom_id res chain seq x y z
N ARG A 1 -10.14 -27.10 -26.56
CA ARG A 1 -8.66 -27.22 -26.46
C ARG A 1 -8.21 -26.30 -25.34
N PHE A 2 -8.11 -26.83 -24.12
CA PHE A 2 -7.76 -26.07 -22.92
C PHE A 2 -6.26 -25.73 -22.99
N HIS A 3 -5.91 -24.44 -23.08
CA HIS A 3 -4.54 -24.03 -22.86
C HIS A 3 -4.26 -24.14 -21.36
N LEU A 4 -3.53 -25.18 -20.95
CA LEU A 4 -2.90 -25.23 -19.63
C LEU A 4 -1.99 -24.00 -19.53
N LEU A 5 -2.42 -23.00 -18.77
CA LEU A 5 -1.55 -21.90 -18.35
C LEU A 5 -0.45 -22.52 -17.47
N CYS A 6 0.79 -22.09 -17.67
CA CYS A 6 1.93 -22.57 -16.91
C CYS A 6 2.63 -21.34 -16.35
N VAL A 7 3.02 -21.36 -15.08
CA VAL A 7 3.70 -20.23 -14.44
C VAL A 7 5.15 -20.62 -14.18
N LEU A 8 6.07 -19.77 -14.62
CA LEU A 8 7.47 -19.82 -14.24
C LEU A 8 7.71 -18.76 -13.17
N LEU A 9 8.17 -19.17 -12.00
CA LEU A 9 8.64 -18.24 -10.97
C LEU A 9 10.14 -18.07 -11.20
N CYS A 10 10.56 -16.88 -11.63
CA CYS A 10 11.97 -16.57 -11.85
C CYS A 10 12.52 -15.83 -10.62
N CYS A 11 13.51 -16.41 -9.96
CA CYS A 11 14.38 -15.77 -9.00
C CYS A 11 15.69 -15.36 -9.68
N CYS A 12 15.84 -14.11 -10.08
CA CYS A 12 17.11 -13.65 -10.65
C CYS A 12 18.11 -13.33 -9.50
N TYR A 13 18.95 -14.30 -9.17
CA TYR A 13 20.11 -14.07 -8.31
C TYR A 13 21.26 -13.49 -9.13
N LEU A 14 21.50 -12.17 -9.09
CA LEU A 14 22.73 -11.67 -9.69
C LEU A 14 23.92 -11.88 -8.76
N LYS A 15 24.73 -12.89 -9.09
CA LYS A 15 26.15 -12.90 -8.77
C LYS A 15 26.89 -12.47 -10.03
N ILE A 16 27.29 -11.20 -10.11
CA ILE A 16 28.17 -10.73 -11.19
C ILE A 16 29.56 -11.31 -10.89
N THR A 17 29.94 -12.38 -11.60
CA THR A 17 31.28 -12.94 -11.55
C THR A 17 31.99 -12.59 -12.84
N ASP A 18 32.48 -11.35 -12.95
CA ASP A 18 33.64 -11.00 -13.77
C ASP A 18 34.13 -9.60 -13.39
N GLU A 19 35.45 -9.45 -13.30
CA GLU A 19 36.25 -8.33 -12.77
C GLU A 19 36.11 -6.97 -13.52
N LEU A 20 35.00 -6.72 -14.21
CA LEU A 20 34.77 -5.50 -15.00
C LEU A 20 33.87 -4.45 -14.34
N PHE A 21 33.33 -4.73 -13.15
CA PHE A 21 32.59 -3.76 -12.32
C PHE A 21 33.34 -3.40 -11.03
N SER A 22 34.67 -3.51 -11.03
CA SER A 22 35.53 -3.23 -9.87
C SER A 22 35.81 -1.74 -9.61
N ASP A 23 34.95 -0.84 -10.06
CA ASP A 23 35.00 0.56 -9.66
C ASP A 23 33.72 0.92 -8.90
N GLU A 24 33.90 1.54 -7.74
CA GLU A 24 32.91 1.92 -6.71
C GLU A 24 31.74 2.83 -7.17
N VAL A 25 31.41 2.90 -8.46
CA VAL A 25 30.56 3.96 -9.05
C VAL A 25 29.31 3.45 -9.80
N LEU A 26 29.18 2.16 -10.11
CA LEU A 26 28.02 1.65 -10.86
C LEU A 26 27.08 0.83 -9.96
N ASN A 27 25.93 1.40 -9.60
CA ASN A 27 24.78 0.64 -9.08
C ASN A 27 23.78 0.46 -10.24
N PRO A 28 23.94 -0.56 -11.10
CA PRO A 28 23.03 -0.82 -12.20
C PRO A 28 21.66 -1.26 -11.66
N TYR A 29 20.62 -1.17 -12.49
CA TYR A 29 19.31 -1.76 -12.20
C TYR A 29 18.83 -2.63 -13.36
N CYS A 30 18.02 -3.63 -13.01
CA CYS A 30 17.45 -4.59 -13.95
C CYS A 30 16.09 -4.12 -14.44
N ALA A 31 15.89 -4.17 -15.76
CA ALA A 31 14.59 -3.97 -16.39
C ALA A 31 14.23 -5.25 -17.18
N VAL A 32 13.12 -5.88 -16.82
CA VAL A 32 12.64 -7.10 -17.44
C VAL A 32 11.40 -6.79 -18.26
N TYR A 33 11.47 -7.08 -19.56
CA TYR A 33 10.39 -6.89 -20.51
C TYR A 33 9.81 -8.26 -20.89
N MET A 34 8.50 -8.39 -20.74
CA MET A 34 7.76 -9.56 -21.18
C MET A 34 7.14 -9.24 -22.55
N LYS A 35 7.64 -9.90 -23.60
CA LYS A 35 7.19 -9.65 -24.97
C LYS A 35 6.55 -10.90 -25.56
N GLU A 36 5.51 -10.70 -26.33
CA GLU A 36 4.81 -11.76 -27.06
C GLU A 36 5.13 -11.67 -28.53
N ALA A 37 5.39 -12.81 -29.17
CA ALA A 37 5.45 -12.90 -30.62
C ALA A 37 4.07 -12.59 -31.21
N ILE A 38 4.06 -11.70 -32.21
CA ILE A 38 2.92 -11.40 -33.06
C ILE A 38 3.36 -11.72 -34.48
N ASP A 39 2.64 -12.64 -35.13
CA ASP A 39 2.83 -12.89 -36.55
C ASP A 39 2.29 -11.69 -37.34
N THR A 40 3.14 -11.10 -38.17
CA THR A 40 2.77 -10.06 -39.12
C THR A 40 3.10 -10.52 -40.52
N ASP A 41 2.55 -9.86 -41.54
CA ASP A 41 2.83 -10.16 -42.96
C ASP A 41 4.32 -10.03 -43.34
N LYS A 42 5.15 -9.46 -42.45
CA LYS A 42 6.60 -9.29 -42.59
C LYS A 42 7.43 -10.18 -41.66
N GLY A 43 6.80 -11.15 -40.99
CA GLY A 43 7.43 -12.07 -40.03
C GLY A 43 7.00 -11.83 -38.57
N GLN A 44 7.64 -12.54 -37.64
CA GLN A 44 7.35 -12.42 -36.20
C GLN A 44 7.94 -11.14 -35.61
N VAL A 45 7.08 -10.34 -34.98
CA VAL A 45 7.45 -9.13 -34.24
C VAL A 45 7.09 -9.29 -32.77
N TYR A 46 8.01 -8.93 -31.88
CA TYR A 46 7.78 -9.01 -30.44
C TYR A 46 7.16 -7.71 -29.91
N LYS A 47 5.90 -7.77 -29.47
CA LYS A 47 5.21 -6.64 -28.85
C LYS A 47 5.20 -6.77 -27.34
N GLN A 48 5.55 -5.69 -26.65
CA GLN A 48 5.37 -5.58 -25.22
C GLN A 48 3.91 -5.25 -24.93
N LYS A 49 3.17 -6.19 -24.32
CA LYS A 49 1.81 -5.94 -23.82
C LYS A 49 1.76 -5.66 -22.32
N LYS A 50 2.72 -6.20 -21.55
CA LYS A 50 2.79 -6.03 -20.09
C LYS A 50 3.71 -4.87 -19.69
N PRO A 51 3.45 -4.19 -18.55
CA PRO A 51 4.35 -3.20 -17.99
C PRO A 51 5.77 -3.75 -17.80
N THR A 52 6.78 -2.90 -17.94
CA THR A 52 8.16 -3.26 -17.65
C THR A 52 8.32 -3.52 -16.15
N MET A 53 8.94 -4.65 -15.80
CA MET A 53 9.24 -4.98 -14.41
C MET A 53 10.63 -4.47 -14.04
N TYR A 54 10.77 -3.94 -12.83
CA TYR A 54 12.04 -3.48 -12.26
C TYR A 54 12.36 -4.24 -10.97
N PRO A 55 12.62 -5.56 -11.05
CA PRO A 55 12.88 -6.35 -9.86
C PRO A 55 14.16 -5.85 -9.17
N PRO A 56 14.13 -5.60 -7.84
CA PRO A 56 15.36 -5.39 -7.09
C PRO A 56 16.30 -6.59 -7.23
N TRP A 57 17.61 -6.35 -7.07
CA TRP A 57 18.58 -7.45 -7.11
C TRP A 57 18.27 -8.51 -6.06
N SER A 58 18.40 -9.79 -6.43
CA SER A 58 18.14 -10.95 -5.55
C SER A 58 16.69 -11.06 -5.05
N THR A 59 15.73 -10.62 -5.86
CA THR A 59 14.29 -10.80 -5.62
C THR A 59 13.63 -11.68 -6.68
N THR A 60 12.47 -12.24 -6.35
CA THR A 60 11.67 -13.10 -7.23
C THR A 60 10.59 -12.31 -7.96
N PHE A 61 10.29 -12.71 -9.19
CA PHE A 61 9.10 -12.25 -9.91
C PHE A 61 8.49 -13.37 -10.74
N ASP A 62 7.21 -13.21 -11.07
CA ASP A 62 6.44 -14.24 -11.76
C ASP A 62 6.37 -13.96 -13.27
N ALA A 63 6.55 -15.01 -14.06
CA ALA A 63 6.52 -14.98 -15.53
C ALA A 63 5.62 -16.10 -16.06
N HIS A 64 4.49 -15.74 -16.68
CA HIS A 64 3.61 -16.74 -17.29
C HIS A 64 4.20 -17.24 -18.61
N VAL A 65 4.22 -18.56 -18.79
CA VAL A 65 4.76 -19.25 -19.96
C VAL A 65 3.68 -19.36 -21.02
N HIS A 66 3.93 -18.79 -22.19
CA HIS A 66 3.11 -18.98 -23.39
C HIS A 66 4.01 -19.32 -24.58
N PRO A 67 3.53 -20.09 -25.56
CA PRO A 67 4.26 -20.33 -26.81
C PRO A 67 4.67 -19.01 -27.46
N GLY A 68 5.94 -18.86 -27.82
CA GLY A 68 6.48 -17.64 -28.46
C GLY A 68 6.66 -16.43 -27.53
N ARG A 69 6.43 -16.56 -26.21
CA ARG A 69 6.71 -15.48 -25.25
C ARG A 69 8.18 -15.47 -24.84
N ILE A 70 8.78 -14.29 -24.91
CA ILE A 70 10.18 -14.06 -24.53
C ILE A 70 10.26 -13.13 -23.31
N MET A 71 11.27 -13.40 -22.49
CA MET A 71 11.73 -12.51 -21.44
C MET A 71 12.99 -11.80 -21.95
N HIS A 72 12.92 -10.48 -22.01
CA HIS A 72 14.05 -9.66 -22.41
C HIS A 72 14.56 -8.91 -21.18
N VAL A 73 15.77 -9.25 -20.73
CA VAL A 73 16.42 -8.69 -19.55
C VAL A 73 17.41 -7.64 -20.00
N MET A 74 17.27 -6.41 -19.48
CA MET A 74 18.21 -5.31 -19.72
C MET A 74 18.83 -4.88 -18.41
N VAL A 75 20.15 -4.77 -18.39
CA VAL A 75 20.91 -4.13 -17.32
C VAL A 75 21.20 -2.70 -17.76
N LYS A 76 20.67 -1.75 -16.99
CA LYS A 76 20.84 -0.32 -17.24
C LYS A 76 21.63 0.31 -16.12
N ASP A 77 22.39 1.34 -16.46
CA ASP A 77 23.00 2.19 -15.43
C ASP A 77 22.00 3.23 -14.88
N ARG A 78 22.44 4.03 -13.92
CA ARG A 78 21.63 5.11 -13.31
C ARG A 78 21.21 6.21 -14.30
N THR A 79 21.82 6.30 -15.48
CA THR A 79 21.46 7.23 -16.55
C THR A 79 20.38 6.68 -17.49
N ALA A 80 19.95 5.43 -17.25
CA ALA A 80 19.05 4.65 -18.09
C ALA A 80 19.64 4.23 -19.44
N GLU A 81 20.96 4.34 -19.59
CA GLU A 81 21.67 3.77 -20.72
C GLU A 81 21.78 2.25 -20.56
N LEU A 82 21.58 1.56 -21.68
CA LEU A 82 21.73 0.12 -21.76
C LEU A 82 23.21 -0.24 -21.64
N LYS A 83 23.56 -1.09 -20.66
CA LYS A 83 24.92 -1.64 -20.53
C LYS A 83 25.02 -3.04 -21.10
N SER A 84 24.02 -3.87 -20.82
CA SER A 84 23.94 -5.19 -21.42
C SER A 84 22.52 -5.74 -21.44
N GLU A 85 22.24 -6.66 -22.35
CA GLU A 85 20.93 -7.32 -22.46
C GLU A 85 21.03 -8.81 -22.77
N ALA A 86 20.00 -9.56 -22.40
CA ALA A 86 19.82 -10.95 -22.77
C ALA A 86 18.34 -11.22 -23.08
N THR A 87 18.08 -12.05 -24.09
CA THR A 87 16.73 -12.53 -24.40
C THR A 87 16.63 -14.02 -24.13
N VAL A 88 15.58 -14.43 -23.43
CA VAL A 88 15.32 -15.83 -23.06
C VAL A 88 13.90 -16.20 -23.47
N ALA A 89 13.76 -17.29 -24.24
CA ALA A 89 12.46 -17.86 -24.56
C ALA A 89 11.92 -18.64 -23.35
N LEU A 90 10.72 -18.29 -22.88
CA LEU A 90 10.19 -18.82 -21.62
C LEU A 90 9.73 -20.27 -21.73
N ASP A 91 9.29 -20.70 -22.92
CA ASP A 91 8.95 -22.08 -23.23
C ASP A 91 10.16 -23.03 -23.16
N SER A 92 11.30 -22.55 -23.68
CA SER A 92 12.58 -23.25 -23.64
C SER A 92 13.10 -23.33 -22.20
N LEU A 93 12.97 -22.23 -21.45
CA LEU A 93 13.33 -22.18 -20.03
C LEU A 93 12.46 -23.12 -19.19
N ALA A 94 11.14 -23.14 -19.43
CA ALA A 94 10.20 -24.05 -18.80
C ALA A 94 10.52 -25.52 -19.09
N THR A 95 10.83 -25.85 -20.34
CA THR A 95 11.19 -27.22 -20.73
C THR A 95 12.45 -27.69 -20.02
N ARG A 96 13.45 -26.81 -19.86
CA ARG A 96 14.66 -27.12 -19.09
C ARG A 96 14.38 -27.28 -17.60
N CYS A 97 13.57 -26.39 -17.01
CA CYS A 97 13.15 -26.51 -15.60
C CYS A 97 12.41 -27.82 -15.31
N LYS A 98 11.55 -28.28 -16.23
CA LYS A 98 10.85 -29.56 -16.10
C LYS A 98 11.80 -30.75 -16.04
N LYS A 99 12.90 -30.72 -16.80
CA LYS A 99 13.92 -31.79 -16.80
C LYS A 99 14.70 -31.81 -15.48
N GLU A 100 14.93 -30.66 -14.87
CA GLU A 100 15.67 -30.48 -13.60
C GLU A 100 14.74 -30.47 -12.36
N ASN A 101 13.73 -31.36 -12.34
CA ASN A 101 12.84 -31.54 -11.18
C ASN A 101 12.10 -30.25 -10.72
N GLY A 102 11.83 -29.31 -11.64
CA GLY A 102 11.06 -28.09 -11.38
C GLY A 102 11.88 -26.89 -10.90
N LYS A 103 13.20 -27.01 -10.73
CA LYS A 103 14.12 -25.90 -10.40
C LYS A 103 15.34 -25.93 -11.31
N LEU A 104 15.74 -24.78 -11.84
CA LEU A 104 16.88 -24.63 -12.74
C LEU A 104 17.70 -23.42 -12.34
N GLU A 105 19.00 -23.58 -12.22
CA GLU A 105 19.93 -22.46 -12.15
C GLU A 105 20.64 -22.32 -13.50
N ILE A 106 20.66 -21.12 -14.07
CA ILE A 106 21.20 -20.84 -15.39
C ILE A 106 21.94 -19.51 -15.43
N TRP A 107 23.09 -19.51 -16.09
CA TRP A 107 23.81 -18.30 -16.49
C TRP A 107 23.27 -17.78 -17.84
N LEU A 108 22.81 -16.54 -17.86
CA LEU A 108 22.45 -15.82 -19.08
C LEU A 108 23.65 -15.00 -19.55
N GLU A 109 24.13 -15.30 -20.76
CA GLU A 109 25.14 -14.48 -21.43
C GLU A 109 24.50 -13.17 -21.90
N MET A 110 25.05 -12.05 -21.41
CA MET A 110 24.56 -10.71 -21.73
C MET A 110 25.42 -10.11 -22.85
N LYS A 111 24.79 -9.43 -23.81
CA LYS A 111 25.47 -8.69 -24.89
C LYS A 111 25.49 -7.19 -24.59
N PRO A 112 26.57 -6.46 -24.85
CA PRO A 112 27.84 -6.92 -25.45
C PRO A 112 28.76 -7.67 -24.47
N GLN A 113 28.55 -7.56 -23.15
CA GLN A 113 29.39 -8.19 -22.12
C GLN A 113 28.63 -8.50 -20.82
N GLY A 114 29.14 -9.47 -20.06
CA GLY A 114 28.66 -9.84 -18.72
C GLY A 114 27.80 -11.11 -18.67
N ARG A 115 27.64 -11.67 -17.48
CA ARG A 115 26.81 -12.85 -17.22
C ARG A 115 25.85 -12.61 -16.07
N LEU A 116 24.62 -13.09 -16.21
CA LEU A 116 23.56 -12.96 -15.21
C LEU A 116 23.20 -14.35 -14.69
N LEU A 117 23.34 -14.59 -13.38
CA LEU A 117 22.82 -15.81 -12.79
C LEU A 117 21.29 -15.66 -12.58
N MET A 118 20.55 -16.71 -12.92
CA MET A 118 19.10 -16.78 -12.78
C MET A 118 18.71 -18.16 -12.25
N GLU A 119 17.94 -18.19 -11.18
CA GLU A 119 17.27 -19.38 -10.68
C GLU A 119 15.81 -19.33 -11.14
N ALA A 120 15.38 -20.29 -11.95
CA ALA A 120 14.01 -20.43 -12.39
C ALA A 120 13.35 -21.63 -11.71
N LYS A 121 12.09 -21.49 -11.31
CA LYS A 121 11.25 -22.59 -10.80
C LYS A 121 10.01 -22.72 -11.68
N TYR A 122 9.72 -23.93 -12.13
CA TYR A 122 8.57 -24.21 -12.98
C TYR A 122 7.43 -24.80 -12.16
N TYR A 123 6.23 -24.24 -12.34
CA TYR A 123 5.00 -24.74 -11.72
C TYR A 123 3.98 -25.10 -12.80
N LEU A 124 3.42 -26.31 -12.70
CA LEU A 124 2.33 -26.77 -13.57
C LEU A 124 1.01 -26.29 -12.96
N GLU A 125 0.24 -25.47 -13.68
CA GLU A 125 -1.12 -25.12 -13.25
C GLU A 125 -2.03 -26.30 -13.59
N LYS A 126 -2.21 -27.22 -12.64
CA LYS A 126 -3.23 -28.26 -12.77
C LYS A 126 -4.60 -27.63 -12.54
N SER A 127 -5.54 -27.90 -13.44
CA SER A 127 -6.95 -27.59 -13.23
C SER A 127 -7.41 -28.27 -11.93
N GLY A 128 -7.55 -27.50 -10.85
CA GLY A 128 -8.09 -27.97 -9.58
C GLY A 128 -7.11 -28.16 -8.42
N GLU A 129 -5.78 -28.01 -8.61
CA GLU A 129 -4.84 -28.00 -7.49
C GLU A 129 -4.17 -26.63 -7.36
N ARG A 130 -4.65 -25.88 -6.36
CA ARG A 130 -3.98 -24.82 -5.60
C ARG A 130 -2.84 -24.11 -6.34
N CYS A 131 -3.13 -22.89 -6.78
CA CYS A 131 -2.13 -21.87 -6.59
C CYS A 131 -1.84 -21.78 -5.10
N LYS A 132 -0.66 -22.22 -4.65
CA LYS A 132 0.04 -21.49 -3.59
C LYS A 132 0.40 -20.10 -4.16
N ARG A 133 -0.62 -19.31 -4.52
CA ARG A 133 -0.50 -17.88 -4.70
C ARG A 133 -0.20 -17.40 -3.30
N ASN A 134 0.99 -16.87 -3.06
CA ASN A 134 1.15 -15.91 -1.98
C ASN A 134 0.04 -14.88 -2.20
N ARG A 135 -0.98 -14.88 -1.32
CA ARG A 135 -2.05 -13.89 -1.37
C ARG A 135 -1.38 -12.53 -1.39
N ARG A 136 -1.77 -11.70 -2.35
CA ARG A 136 -1.19 -10.36 -2.49
C ARG A 136 -1.56 -9.60 -1.22
N GLY A 137 -0.55 -9.09 -0.52
CA GLY A 137 -0.76 -8.32 0.70
C GLY A 137 -1.65 -7.10 0.43
N ALA A 138 -2.16 -6.49 1.50
CA ALA A 138 -2.95 -5.28 1.37
C ALA A 138 -2.20 -4.21 0.57
N ILE A 139 -2.88 -3.61 -0.40
CA ILE A 139 -2.31 -2.55 -1.25
C ILE A 139 -2.86 -1.21 -0.77
N LYS A 140 -2.02 -0.19 -0.76
CA LYS A 140 -2.42 1.22 -0.62
C LYS A 140 -1.78 1.99 -1.75
N GLN A 141 -2.58 2.52 -2.68
CA GLN A 141 -2.01 3.31 -3.77
C GLN A 141 -1.49 4.65 -3.23
N ALA A 142 -0.29 5.03 -3.63
CA ALA A 142 0.29 6.33 -3.28
C ALA A 142 -0.63 7.46 -3.76
N LYS A 143 -0.95 8.40 -2.87
CA LYS A 143 -1.82 9.54 -3.18
C LYS A 143 -1.25 10.37 -4.34
N VAL A 144 -1.98 10.46 -5.45
CA VAL A 144 -1.64 11.31 -6.60
C VAL A 144 -2.35 12.65 -6.47
N HIS A 145 -1.59 13.74 -6.51
CA HIS A 145 -2.10 15.10 -6.47
C HIS A 145 -2.14 15.68 -7.88
N VAL A 146 -3.32 16.04 -8.38
CA VAL A 146 -3.47 16.64 -9.72
C VAL A 146 -3.55 18.16 -9.60
N VAL A 147 -2.52 18.87 -10.07
CA VAL A 147 -2.45 20.34 -10.01
C VAL A 147 -2.02 20.91 -11.36
N LYS A 148 -2.85 21.77 -11.97
CA LYS A 148 -2.58 22.38 -13.29
C LYS A 148 -2.12 21.35 -14.35
N ARG A 149 -2.80 20.20 -14.40
CA ARG A 149 -2.50 19.02 -15.26
C ARG A 149 -1.21 18.25 -14.93
N HIS A 150 -0.49 18.60 -13.87
CA HIS A 150 0.58 17.76 -13.35
C HIS A 150 0.00 16.66 -12.46
N GLU A 151 0.41 15.41 -12.68
CA GLU A 151 0.15 14.29 -11.77
C GLU A 151 1.33 14.11 -10.82
N PHE A 152 1.27 14.77 -9.67
CA PHE A 152 2.31 14.75 -8.66
C PHE A 152 2.15 13.53 -7.74
N SER A 153 3.13 12.63 -7.74
CA SER A 153 3.24 11.56 -6.75
C SER A 153 4.34 11.89 -5.76
N ALA A 154 4.15 11.53 -4.51
CA ALA A 154 5.17 11.71 -3.49
C ALA A 154 6.37 10.78 -3.80
N THR A 155 7.56 11.36 -3.96
CA THR A 155 8.73 10.67 -4.53
C THR A 155 9.96 10.87 -3.66
N PHE A 156 10.71 9.80 -3.44
CA PHE A 156 12.04 9.88 -2.85
C PHE A 156 13.05 10.25 -3.93
N PHE A 157 13.81 11.33 -3.72
CA PHE A 157 14.91 11.68 -4.62
C PHE A 157 16.23 11.18 -4.02
N PRO A 158 16.84 10.10 -4.56
CA PRO A 158 18.07 9.50 -4.03
C PRO A 158 19.32 10.37 -4.25
N GLN A 159 19.15 11.51 -4.92
CA GLN A 159 20.20 12.46 -5.25
C GLN A 159 19.77 13.87 -4.84
N PRO A 160 20.73 14.76 -4.55
CA PRO A 160 20.45 16.17 -4.27
C PRO A 160 19.54 16.76 -5.35
N THR A 161 18.32 17.15 -4.97
CA THR A 161 17.26 17.60 -5.88
C THR A 161 16.73 18.96 -5.43
N PHE A 162 16.54 19.88 -6.38
CA PHE A 162 16.03 21.24 -6.11
C PHE A 162 14.60 21.43 -6.60
N CYS A 163 13.80 22.19 -5.84
CA CYS A 163 12.41 22.45 -6.19
C CYS A 163 12.33 23.39 -7.40
N SER A 164 11.53 23.04 -8.40
CA SER A 164 11.33 23.87 -9.59
C SER A 164 10.59 25.19 -9.32
N VAL A 165 9.88 25.29 -8.20
CA VAL A 165 9.10 26.47 -7.81
C VAL A 165 9.93 27.46 -6.98
N CYS A 166 10.42 27.07 -5.81
CA CYS A 166 11.17 27.97 -4.94
C CYS A 166 12.69 27.95 -5.14
N LYS A 167 13.21 27.01 -5.94
CA LYS A 167 14.64 26.81 -6.22
C LYS A 167 15.52 26.47 -5.01
N GLU A 168 14.89 26.24 -3.85
CA GLU A 168 15.56 25.73 -2.66
C GLU A 168 15.75 24.20 -2.75
N PHE A 169 16.70 23.70 -1.97
CA PHE A 169 16.98 22.28 -1.87
C PHE A 169 15.76 21.53 -1.33
N VAL A 170 15.41 20.40 -1.95
CA VAL A 170 14.35 19.52 -1.48
C VAL A 170 14.89 18.67 -0.32
N TRP A 171 14.96 19.31 0.84
CA TRP A 171 15.37 18.71 2.12
C TRP A 171 14.18 18.07 2.85
N GLY A 172 14.46 16.98 3.56
CA GLY A 172 13.52 16.21 4.40
C GLY A 172 13.59 14.73 4.03
N LEU A 173 14.02 13.84 4.93
CA LEU A 173 14.16 12.43 4.57
C LEU A 173 12.79 11.74 4.52
N ASN A 174 12.53 11.06 3.40
CA ASN A 174 11.30 10.37 2.99
C ASN A 174 10.30 11.21 2.20
N LYS A 175 10.00 10.74 0.97
CA LYS A 175 9.26 11.46 -0.08
C LYS A 175 9.48 12.98 -0.04
N GLN A 176 10.76 13.34 -0.19
CA GLN A 176 11.35 14.70 -0.11
C GLN A 176 10.47 15.78 -0.78
N GLY A 177 9.82 15.39 -1.86
CA GLY A 177 8.90 16.26 -2.57
C GLY A 177 7.94 15.46 -3.45
N TYR A 178 7.17 16.18 -4.24
CA TYR A 178 6.39 15.57 -5.29
C TYR A 178 7.17 15.58 -6.60
N GLN A 179 7.06 14.49 -7.37
CA GLN A 179 7.51 14.46 -8.76
C GLN A 179 6.32 14.27 -9.68
N CYS A 180 6.21 15.11 -10.72
CA CYS A 180 5.20 14.91 -11.74
C CYS A 180 5.54 13.67 -12.57
N ARG A 181 4.63 12.70 -12.63
CA ARG A 181 4.80 11.43 -13.38
C ARG A 181 4.99 11.62 -14.88
N GLN A 182 4.52 12.73 -15.43
CA GLN A 182 4.54 13.01 -16.86
C GLN A 182 5.77 13.83 -17.28
N CYS A 183 6.00 14.97 -16.63
CA CYS A 183 7.08 15.90 -17.01
C CYS A 183 8.33 15.81 -16.13
N ASN A 184 8.31 15.01 -15.07
CA ASN A 184 9.37 14.83 -14.07
C ASN A 184 9.74 16.09 -13.27
N ALA A 185 8.88 17.12 -13.27
CA ALA A 185 9.08 18.30 -12.44
C ALA A 185 9.11 17.92 -10.95
N ALA A 186 10.12 18.37 -10.23
CA ALA A 186 10.31 18.09 -8.80
C ALA A 186 9.97 19.32 -7.96
N ILE A 187 9.11 19.17 -6.95
CA ILE A 187 8.68 20.28 -6.07
C ILE A 187 8.64 19.85 -4.60
N HIS A 188 8.78 20.78 -3.66
CA HIS A 188 8.45 20.48 -2.25
C HIS A 188 6.97 20.20 -2.08
N LYS A 189 6.63 19.42 -1.03
CA LYS A 189 5.23 19.26 -0.60
C LYS A 189 4.54 20.61 -0.34
N LYS A 190 5.21 21.54 0.35
CA LYS A 190 4.73 22.92 0.63
C LYS A 190 4.59 23.83 -0.61
N CYS A 191 5.16 23.43 -1.75
CA CYS A 191 5.18 24.24 -2.98
C CYS A 191 4.11 23.80 -3.98
N ILE A 192 3.31 22.77 -3.67
CA ILE A 192 2.31 22.23 -4.59
C ILE A 192 1.24 23.26 -4.99
N ASP A 193 0.75 24.06 -4.03
CA ASP A 193 -0.24 25.11 -4.29
C ASP A 193 0.36 26.37 -4.91
N LYS A 194 1.69 26.40 -5.08
CA LYS A 194 2.43 27.50 -5.72
C LYS A 194 2.77 27.19 -7.18
N VAL A 195 2.33 26.05 -7.72
CA VAL A 195 2.53 25.67 -9.13
C VAL A 195 1.55 26.45 -10.00
N ILE A 196 2.07 27.37 -10.81
CA ILE A 196 1.26 28.21 -11.73
C ILE A 196 1.23 27.61 -13.14
N ALA A 197 2.33 26.96 -13.56
CA ALA A 197 2.49 26.44 -14.91
C ALA A 197 1.62 25.20 -15.17
N LYS A 198 1.09 25.08 -16.39
CA LYS A 198 0.44 23.85 -16.86
C LYS A 198 1.47 22.79 -17.25
N CYS A 199 1.16 21.53 -17.01
CA CYS A 199 2.03 20.42 -17.41
C CYS A 199 2.18 20.37 -18.93
N THR A 200 3.42 20.45 -19.42
CA THR A 200 3.81 20.32 -20.83
C THR A 200 3.93 18.86 -21.28
N GLY A 201 3.91 17.91 -20.33
CA GLY A 201 4.00 16.47 -20.59
C GLY A 201 2.66 15.76 -20.76
N SER A 202 1.53 16.44 -20.51
CA SER A 202 0.19 15.89 -20.73
C SER A 202 -0.19 15.95 -22.21
N ALA A 203 0.24 14.98 -23.00
CA ALA A 203 -0.37 14.76 -24.31
C ALA A 203 -1.72 14.06 -24.09
N ILE A 204 -2.79 14.84 -23.88
CA ILE A 204 -4.14 14.37 -24.19
C ILE A 204 -4.54 15.01 -25.53
N ASN A 205 -4.78 14.13 -26.50
CA ASN A 205 -5.45 14.43 -27.75
C ASN A 205 -6.81 15.07 -27.48
N SER A 206 -7.00 16.32 -27.89
CA SER A 206 -8.23 16.73 -28.56
C SER A 206 -8.01 18.10 -29.20
N LYS A 207 -8.63 18.27 -30.37
CA LYS A 207 -8.73 19.52 -31.15
C LYS A 207 -9.50 20.64 -30.41
N GLU A 208 -9.62 20.59 -29.08
CA GLU A 208 -10.32 21.57 -28.26
C GLU A 208 -9.33 22.42 -27.45
N THR A 209 -8.65 23.35 -28.11
CA THR A 209 -8.14 24.58 -27.45
C THR A 209 -7.95 25.75 -28.42
N MET A 210 -8.54 25.70 -29.62
CA MET A 210 -8.45 26.84 -30.55
C MET A 210 -9.45 27.96 -30.29
N ILE A 211 -10.37 27.83 -29.33
CA ILE A 211 -11.30 28.93 -29.00
C ILE A 211 -11.50 28.96 -27.49
N HIS A 212 -10.71 29.80 -26.79
CA HIS A 212 -11.18 30.72 -25.75
C HIS A 212 -10.02 31.62 -25.32
N LYS A 213 -10.35 32.91 -25.20
CA LYS A 213 -9.52 34.08 -25.38
C LYS A 213 -8.67 34.43 -24.14
N GLU A 214 -7.48 34.94 -24.46
CA GLU A 214 -6.78 36.08 -23.86
C GLU A 214 -7.32 36.69 -22.55
N ARG A 215 -6.55 36.53 -21.48
CA ARG A 215 -5.93 37.61 -20.68
C ARG A 215 -5.02 36.93 -19.64
N PHE A 216 -3.72 37.27 -19.65
CA PHE A 216 -2.63 36.66 -18.87
C PHE A 216 -2.13 35.27 -19.31
N LYS A 217 -1.98 35.03 -20.62
CA LYS A 217 -1.00 34.02 -21.07
C LYS A 217 0.40 34.61 -20.88
N ILE A 218 1.02 34.32 -19.73
CA ILE A 218 2.47 34.46 -19.61
C ILE A 218 3.06 33.30 -20.42
N ASP A 219 3.28 33.54 -21.70
CA ASP A 219 3.89 32.60 -22.64
C ASP A 219 5.18 33.24 -23.16
N MET A 220 6.17 33.32 -22.28
CA MET A 220 7.48 33.88 -22.57
C MET A 220 8.47 32.72 -22.75
N PRO A 221 8.79 32.31 -23.99
CA PRO A 221 9.64 31.16 -24.23
C PRO A 221 11.08 31.41 -23.78
N HIS A 222 11.74 30.36 -23.32
CA HIS A 222 13.15 30.42 -22.93
C HIS A 222 14.06 30.30 -24.16
N ARG A 223 15.08 31.16 -24.25
CA ARG A 223 16.14 31.09 -25.27
C ARG A 223 17.32 30.26 -24.76
N PHE A 224 17.20 28.94 -24.86
CA PHE A 224 18.22 28.00 -24.38
C PHE A 224 19.39 27.82 -25.35
N ARG A 225 20.63 27.90 -24.85
CA ARG A 225 21.87 27.55 -25.56
C ARG A 225 22.67 26.52 -24.80
N VAL A 226 23.44 25.70 -25.53
CA VAL A 226 24.37 24.73 -24.93
C VAL A 226 25.44 25.48 -24.14
N TYR A 227 25.67 25.07 -22.89
CA TYR A 227 26.55 25.77 -21.97
C TYR A 227 27.51 24.80 -21.25
N ASN A 228 28.73 25.30 -20.98
CA ASN A 228 29.76 24.60 -20.23
C ASN A 228 29.79 25.13 -18.79
N TYR A 229 29.33 24.34 -17.84
CA TYR A 229 29.30 24.71 -16.42
C TYR A 229 30.66 24.45 -15.77
N LYS A 230 31.18 25.44 -15.04
CA LYS A 230 32.47 25.36 -14.32
C LYS A 230 32.34 24.80 -12.90
N SER A 231 31.12 24.54 -12.43
CA SER A 231 30.82 23.98 -11.11
C SER A 231 29.60 23.05 -11.18
N PRO A 232 29.43 22.12 -10.22
CA PRO A 232 28.24 21.26 -10.15
C PRO A 232 26.95 22.10 -10.19
N THR A 233 26.18 21.96 -11.26
CA THR A 233 24.98 22.75 -11.52
C THR A 233 23.78 21.83 -11.69
N PHE A 234 22.63 22.20 -11.13
CA PHE A 234 21.42 21.38 -11.15
C PHE A 234 20.40 21.90 -12.16
N CYS A 235 19.67 20.98 -12.79
CA CYS A 235 18.54 21.32 -13.65
C CYS A 235 17.41 21.91 -12.80
N GLN A 236 16.95 23.10 -13.15
CA GLN A 236 15.90 23.81 -12.44
C GLN A 236 14.48 23.34 -12.80
N HIS A 237 14.35 22.27 -13.60
CA HIS A 237 13.07 21.63 -13.94
C HIS A 237 12.89 20.30 -13.20
N CYS A 238 13.75 19.31 -13.45
CA CYS A 238 13.70 18.01 -12.76
C CYS A 238 14.46 17.99 -11.44
N GLY A 239 15.18 19.07 -11.11
CA GLY A 239 15.93 19.22 -9.87
C GLY A 239 17.28 18.49 -9.81
N THR A 240 17.60 17.62 -10.78
CA THR A 240 18.78 16.74 -10.73
C THR A 240 20.04 17.36 -11.35
N LEU A 241 21.23 16.84 -10.99
CA LEU A 241 22.52 17.38 -11.46
C LEU A 241 22.67 17.32 -12.99
N LEU A 242 23.27 18.36 -13.58
CA LEU A 242 23.73 18.40 -14.98
C LEU A 242 25.09 17.70 -15.05
N TRP A 243 25.11 16.45 -15.53
CA TRP A 243 26.30 15.61 -15.55
C TRP A 243 27.19 15.87 -16.77
N GLY A 244 28.51 15.80 -16.58
CA GLY A 244 29.52 15.88 -17.65
C GLY A 244 30.65 16.89 -17.40
N LEU A 245 31.76 16.74 -18.12
CA LEU A 245 32.91 17.67 -18.05
C LEU A 245 32.76 18.89 -18.98
N ALA A 246 31.96 18.77 -20.06
CA ALA A 246 31.65 19.84 -20.99
C ALA A 246 30.24 19.64 -21.57
N ARG A 247 29.61 20.73 -22.01
CA ARG A 247 28.27 20.78 -22.64
C ARG A 247 27.22 20.03 -21.81
N GLN A 248 27.26 20.18 -20.50
CA GLN A 248 26.46 19.40 -19.55
C GLN A 248 24.96 19.65 -19.67
N GLY A 249 24.58 20.82 -20.21
CA GLY A 249 23.19 21.19 -20.36
C GLY A 249 23.00 22.49 -21.12
N LEU A 250 21.79 23.03 -20.98
CA LEU A 250 21.34 24.24 -21.63
C LEU A 250 21.17 25.35 -20.60
N LYS A 251 21.65 26.55 -20.93
CA LYS A 251 21.41 27.77 -20.17
C LYS A 251 20.55 28.73 -20.99
N CYS A 252 19.52 29.30 -20.38
CA CYS A 252 18.73 30.35 -21.02
C CYS A 252 19.52 31.66 -21.01
N ASP A 253 19.65 32.33 -22.15
CA ASP A 253 20.38 33.60 -22.26
C ASP A 253 19.73 34.70 -21.40
N GLU A 254 18.40 34.76 -21.39
CA GLU A 254 17.64 35.83 -20.73
C GLU A 254 17.57 35.67 -19.20
N CYS A 255 17.02 34.54 -18.72
CA CYS A 255 16.79 34.34 -17.28
C CYS A 255 17.85 33.47 -16.59
N SER A 256 18.91 33.08 -17.32
CA SER A 256 19.97 32.18 -16.82
C SER A 256 19.47 30.84 -16.28
N MET A 257 18.28 30.38 -16.71
CA MET A 257 17.74 29.10 -16.29
C MET A 257 18.57 27.94 -16.84
N ASN A 258 18.91 26.96 -15.99
CA ASN A 258 19.73 25.81 -16.34
C ASN A 258 18.90 24.52 -16.44
N VAL A 259 18.97 23.80 -17.55
CA VAL A 259 18.20 22.56 -17.77
C VAL A 259 18.96 21.50 -18.56
N HIS A 260 18.60 20.22 -18.40
CA HIS A 260 19.11 19.18 -19.30
C HIS A 260 18.58 19.37 -20.73
N HIS A 261 19.32 18.87 -21.71
CA HIS A 261 18.88 18.78 -23.10
C HIS A 261 17.50 18.10 -23.22
N LYS A 262 17.29 16.97 -22.53
CA LYS A 262 16.01 16.24 -22.50
C LYS A 262 14.87 16.98 -21.79
N CYS A 263 15.20 17.91 -20.92
CA CYS A 263 14.23 18.68 -20.15
C CYS A 263 13.73 19.92 -20.91
N GLN A 264 14.46 20.41 -21.92
CA GLN A 264 14.13 21.63 -22.67
C GLN A 264 12.67 21.71 -23.11
N LYS A 265 12.17 20.66 -23.78
CA LYS A 265 10.78 20.59 -24.29
C LYS A 265 9.73 20.42 -23.19
N LYS A 266 10.15 20.13 -21.96
CA LYS A 266 9.30 19.91 -20.79
C LYS A 266 9.24 21.15 -19.87
N VAL A 267 10.05 22.18 -20.12
CA VAL A 267 10.02 23.44 -19.36
C VAL A 267 8.81 24.27 -19.80
N ALA A 268 8.14 24.93 -18.87
CA ALA A 268 7.07 25.89 -19.18
C ALA A 268 7.64 27.21 -19.75
N ASN A 269 6.88 27.87 -20.63
CA ASN A 269 7.24 29.15 -21.22
C ASN A 269 7.00 30.32 -20.25
N LEU A 270 7.80 30.38 -19.19
CA LEU A 270 7.72 31.40 -18.12
C LEU A 270 9.06 32.12 -17.93
N CYS A 271 9.77 32.40 -19.02
CA CYS A 271 11.07 33.05 -18.99
C CYS A 271 11.00 34.41 -18.28
N GLY A 272 11.88 34.62 -17.31
CA GLY A 272 11.95 35.88 -16.53
C GLY A 272 10.92 36.00 -15.40
N VAL A 273 10.07 34.99 -15.17
CA VAL A 273 9.00 35.06 -14.17
C VAL A 273 9.31 34.23 -12.92
N ASN A 274 9.24 34.85 -11.74
CA ASN A 274 9.39 34.15 -10.46
C ASN A 274 8.04 33.60 -9.99
N GLN A 275 7.86 32.28 -10.11
CA GLN A 275 6.59 31.61 -9.78
C GLN A 275 6.18 31.79 -8.31
N LYS A 276 7.13 31.83 -7.36
CA LYS A 276 6.84 32.00 -5.93
C LYS A 276 6.26 33.39 -5.65
N LEU A 277 6.93 34.43 -6.14
CA LEU A 277 6.47 35.82 -5.98
C LEU A 277 5.16 36.08 -6.71
N MET A 278 4.98 35.51 -7.90
CA MET A 278 3.71 35.60 -8.63
C MET A 278 2.57 34.90 -7.89
N ALA A 279 2.80 33.71 -7.33
CA ALA A 279 1.78 33.01 -6.54
C ALA A 279 1.41 33.80 -5.27
N GLU A 280 2.39 34.45 -4.64
CA GLU A 280 2.19 35.29 -3.46
C GLU A 280 1.47 36.61 -3.80
N ALA A 281 1.78 37.24 -4.94
CA ALA A 281 1.08 38.42 -5.45
C ALA A 281 -0.36 38.11 -5.90
N LEU A 282 -0.58 36.95 -6.55
CA LEU A 282 -1.93 36.50 -6.90
C LEU A 282 -2.75 36.26 -5.62
N LYS A 283 -2.14 35.75 -4.55
CA LYS A 283 -2.84 35.58 -3.26
C LYS A 283 -3.24 36.90 -2.59
N THR A 284 -2.51 38.00 -2.81
CA THR A 284 -2.84 39.32 -2.24
C THR A 284 -3.81 40.14 -3.11
N LEU A 285 -3.95 39.82 -4.40
CA LEU A 285 -4.81 40.57 -5.33
C LEU A 285 -6.25 40.05 -5.44
N PHE A 286 -6.59 38.90 -4.85
CA PHE A 286 -7.94 38.34 -4.91
C PHE A 286 -8.58 38.24 -3.52
N THR A 287 -9.56 39.11 -3.25
CA THR A 287 -10.50 38.93 -2.14
C THR A 287 -11.47 37.77 -2.44
N PRO A 288 -12.08 37.15 -1.41
CA PRO A 288 -12.96 35.98 -1.58
C PRO A 288 -14.12 36.23 -2.56
N THR A 289 -14.61 37.46 -2.64
CA THR A 289 -15.72 37.88 -3.51
C THR A 289 -15.33 37.92 -4.99
N VAL A 290 -14.07 38.24 -5.30
CA VAL A 290 -13.56 38.22 -6.69
C VAL A 290 -13.18 36.79 -7.11
N TRP A 291 -12.82 35.93 -6.14
CA TRP A 291 -12.48 34.54 -6.39
C TRP A 291 -13.64 33.73 -6.98
N LEU A 292 -14.89 33.94 -6.55
CA LEU A 292 -16.07 33.24 -7.06
C LEU A 292 -16.40 33.59 -8.52
N LEU A 293 -16.24 34.85 -8.92
CA LEU A 293 -16.41 35.29 -10.32
C LEU A 293 -15.28 34.79 -11.22
N VAL A 294 -14.07 34.61 -10.67
CA VAL A 294 -12.89 34.13 -11.39
C VAL A 294 -12.86 32.59 -11.48
N ALA A 295 -13.45 31.87 -10.52
CA ALA A 295 -13.53 30.42 -10.52
C ALA A 295 -14.28 29.88 -11.76
N ASP A 296 -15.33 30.58 -12.19
CA ASP A 296 -16.11 30.28 -13.40
C ASP A 296 -15.34 30.64 -14.69
N MET A 297 -14.52 31.69 -14.67
CA MET A 297 -13.69 32.11 -15.82
C MET A 297 -12.38 31.31 -16.01
N VAL A 298 -11.85 30.69 -14.96
CA VAL A 298 -10.55 29.96 -14.96
C VAL A 298 -10.74 28.44 -15.05
N GLY A 299 -11.99 27.96 -15.09
CA GLY A 299 -12.30 26.53 -15.13
C GLY A 299 -11.77 25.81 -13.88
N VAL A 300 -11.89 26.46 -12.72
CA VAL A 300 -11.69 25.81 -11.42
C VAL A 300 -13.08 25.42 -10.92
N LEU A 301 -13.65 24.35 -11.50
CA LEU A 301 -14.76 23.68 -10.84
C LEU A 301 -14.16 22.79 -9.74
N TRP A 302 -14.18 23.30 -8.52
CA TRP A 302 -14.22 22.47 -7.33
C TRP A 302 -15.61 22.62 -6.75
N GLU A 303 -16.42 21.57 -6.84
CA GLU A 303 -17.50 21.38 -5.87
C GLU A 303 -16.85 21.01 -4.53
N GLY A 304 -16.42 22.05 -3.81
CA GLY A 304 -16.22 22.02 -2.38
C GLY A 304 -17.56 22.31 -1.67
N PRO A 305 -17.75 21.84 -0.42
CA PRO A 305 -19.00 22.03 0.31
C PRO A 305 -19.24 23.52 0.61
N PRO A 306 -20.49 23.97 0.75
CA PRO A 306 -20.80 25.36 1.08
C PRO A 306 -20.26 25.73 2.47
N GLU A 307 -19.47 26.82 2.53
CA GLU A 307 -19.05 27.43 3.79
C GLU A 307 -20.23 28.15 4.45
N VAL A 308 -20.66 27.64 5.61
CA VAL A 308 -21.51 28.36 6.55
C VAL A 308 -20.68 29.46 7.20
N SER A 309 -21.21 30.69 7.12
CA SER A 309 -20.68 31.91 7.70
C SER A 309 -20.30 31.77 9.19
N ARG A 310 -19.06 32.13 9.53
CA ARG A 310 -18.61 32.33 10.91
C ARG A 310 -19.14 33.65 11.46
N SER A 311 -20.08 33.58 12.38
CA SER A 311 -20.18 34.52 13.51
C SER A 311 -19.87 33.74 14.80
N THR A 312 -18.74 34.03 15.43
CA THR A 312 -18.46 33.70 16.83
C THR A 312 -19.41 34.50 17.74
N PRO A 313 -19.83 33.94 18.89
CA PRO A 313 -18.97 33.95 20.06
C PRO A 313 -18.91 32.63 20.84
N GLU A 314 -17.73 32.42 21.45
CA GLU A 314 -17.44 31.64 22.66
C GLU A 314 -18.46 30.59 23.11
N GLN A 315 -18.14 29.31 22.95
CA GLN A 315 -18.52 28.26 23.90
C GLN A 315 -17.70 26.97 23.71
N ALA A 316 -17.16 26.50 24.85
CA ALA A 316 -16.67 25.17 25.22
C ALA A 316 -15.89 24.34 24.17
N SER A 317 -14.59 24.15 24.44
CA SER A 317 -13.79 23.08 23.85
C SER A 317 -14.40 21.71 24.19
N GLU A 318 -14.94 21.00 23.21
CA GLU A 318 -15.25 19.57 23.34
C GLU A 318 -13.94 18.80 23.54
N GLU A 319 -13.84 18.07 24.66
CA GLU A 319 -12.73 17.15 24.92
C GLU A 319 -12.73 16.00 23.90
N PRO A 320 -11.55 15.49 23.49
CA PRO A 320 -11.48 14.33 22.61
C PRO A 320 -12.07 13.08 23.30
N LEU A 321 -12.84 12.29 22.54
CA LEU A 321 -13.49 11.01 22.91
C LEU A 321 -12.54 9.88 23.38
N TYR A 322 -11.24 10.13 23.51
CA TYR A 322 -10.28 9.18 24.05
C TYR A 322 -9.75 9.70 25.38
N ALA A 323 -9.71 8.83 26.39
CA ALA A 323 -9.10 9.14 27.67
C ALA A 323 -7.66 9.62 27.43
N VAL A 324 -7.40 10.91 27.63
CA VAL A 324 -6.05 11.43 27.85
C VAL A 324 -5.75 11.14 29.31
N PRO A 325 -4.89 10.15 29.66
CA PRO A 325 -4.60 9.90 31.05
C PRO A 325 -3.91 11.13 31.65
N LYS A 326 -4.34 11.56 32.84
CA LYS A 326 -3.64 12.57 33.63
C LYS A 326 -2.17 12.17 33.79
N LYS A 327 -1.26 13.15 33.75
CA LYS A 327 0.19 12.98 33.96
C LYS A 327 0.51 12.52 35.40
N ASP A 328 0.14 11.30 35.75
CA ASP A 328 0.75 10.59 36.87
C ASP A 328 1.74 9.56 36.34
N HIS A 329 2.70 9.17 37.19
CA HIS A 329 3.87 8.34 36.86
C HIS A 329 3.50 7.01 36.19
N GLN A 330 3.26 7.03 34.87
CA GLN A 330 3.04 5.81 34.12
C GLN A 330 4.36 5.03 34.01
N PRO A 331 4.35 3.70 34.24
CA PRO A 331 5.53 2.87 34.05
C PRO A 331 6.01 3.02 32.60
N LYS A 332 7.30 3.31 32.42
CA LYS A 332 7.94 3.40 31.11
C LYS A 332 8.49 2.03 30.76
N PHE A 333 7.86 1.37 29.79
CA PHE A 333 8.35 0.11 29.23
C PHE A 333 9.39 0.36 28.16
N THR A 334 10.39 -0.53 28.11
CA THR A 334 11.34 -0.64 27.01
C THR A 334 11.36 -2.06 26.47
N ILE A 335 12.03 -2.27 25.34
CA ILE A 335 12.10 -3.61 24.74
C ILE A 335 12.91 -4.57 25.60
N GLU A 336 13.83 -4.05 26.42
CA GLU A 336 14.64 -4.83 27.35
C GLU A 336 13.82 -5.46 28.49
N ASP A 337 12.60 -4.96 28.75
CA ASP A 337 11.68 -5.57 29.72
C ASP A 337 11.05 -6.87 29.19
N PHE A 338 11.15 -7.11 27.88
CA PHE A 338 10.56 -8.24 27.19
C PHE A 338 11.63 -9.23 26.71
N THR A 339 11.36 -10.52 26.86
CA THR A 339 12.16 -11.60 26.25
C THR A 339 11.47 -12.06 24.97
N LEU A 340 12.10 -11.84 23.82
CA LEU A 340 11.54 -12.26 22.51
C LEU A 340 11.85 -13.74 22.26
N HIS A 341 10.81 -14.58 22.20
CA HIS A 341 10.92 -16.03 22.08
C HIS A 341 10.88 -16.51 20.63
N LYS A 342 9.90 -16.05 19.86
CA LYS A 342 9.62 -16.50 18.49
C LYS A 342 9.15 -15.36 17.61
N MET A 343 9.35 -15.47 16.29
CA MET A 343 8.69 -14.61 15.32
C MET A 343 7.37 -15.25 14.90
N LEU A 344 6.27 -14.53 15.09
CA LEU A 344 4.92 -14.99 14.77
C LEU A 344 4.52 -14.64 13.34
N GLY A 345 5.06 -13.53 12.82
CA GLY A 345 4.77 -13.09 11.46
C GLY A 345 5.62 -11.91 11.02
N LYS A 346 5.57 -11.63 9.73
CA LYS A 346 6.27 -10.52 9.08
C LYS A 346 5.35 -9.87 8.06
N GLY A 347 5.15 -8.56 8.17
CA GLY A 347 4.34 -7.76 7.26
C GLY A 347 5.16 -6.74 6.48
N SER A 348 4.47 -5.90 5.71
CA SER A 348 5.06 -4.79 4.94
C SER A 348 5.84 -3.80 5.83
N PHE A 349 5.33 -3.51 7.03
CA PHE A 349 5.86 -2.44 7.88
C PHE A 349 6.71 -2.93 9.07
N GLY A 350 6.74 -4.24 9.33
CA GLY A 350 7.42 -4.74 10.52
C GLY A 350 7.29 -6.24 10.79
N LYS A 351 7.67 -6.62 12.01
CA LYS A 351 7.71 -8.01 12.50
C LYS A 351 6.84 -8.13 13.75
N VAL A 352 6.20 -9.28 13.93
CA VAL A 352 5.45 -9.62 15.14
C VAL A 352 6.17 -10.73 15.89
N PHE A 353 6.39 -10.53 17.18
CA PHE A 353 7.13 -11.45 18.04
C PHE A 353 6.25 -11.97 19.17
N LEU A 354 6.42 -13.24 19.54
CA LEU A 354 6.01 -13.73 20.84
C LEU A 354 7.02 -13.23 21.87
N ALA A 355 6.54 -12.50 22.86
CA ALA A 355 7.36 -11.92 23.90
C ALA A 355 6.83 -12.28 25.28
N GLU A 356 7.72 -12.44 26.24
CA GLU A 356 7.37 -12.63 27.64
C GLU A 356 7.83 -11.42 28.44
N LEU A 357 6.95 -10.85 29.26
CA LEU A 357 7.33 -9.77 30.18
C LEU A 357 8.12 -10.39 31.34
N LYS A 358 9.37 -9.95 31.48
CA LYS A 358 10.30 -10.48 32.50
C LYS A 358 9.67 -10.42 33.88
N ARG A 359 9.87 -11.48 34.67
CA ARG A 359 9.40 -11.63 36.07
C ARG A 359 7.88 -11.85 36.23
N SER A 360 7.06 -11.60 35.21
CA SER A 360 5.61 -11.86 35.26
C SER A 360 5.21 -13.26 34.78
N GLY A 361 6.00 -13.88 33.89
CA GLY A 361 5.65 -15.12 33.20
C GLY A 361 4.52 -14.98 32.19
N GLN A 362 4.03 -13.76 31.91
CA GLN A 362 2.95 -13.51 30.95
C GLN A 362 3.47 -13.28 29.53
N PHE A 363 2.75 -13.86 28.57
CA PHE A 363 3.06 -13.79 27.14
C PHE A 363 2.24 -12.73 26.42
N PHE A 364 2.88 -12.07 25.47
CA PHE A 364 2.35 -10.97 24.66
C PHE A 364 2.75 -11.14 23.20
N ALA A 365 1.96 -10.56 22.29
CA ALA A 365 2.35 -10.36 20.91
C ALA A 365 2.90 -8.93 20.74
N VAL A 366 4.17 -8.80 20.37
CA VAL A 366 4.83 -7.51 20.18
C VAL A 366 5.04 -7.23 18.69
N LYS A 367 4.25 -6.29 18.14
CA LYS A 367 4.43 -5.78 16.77
C LYS A 367 5.46 -4.66 16.80
N ALA A 368 6.60 -4.88 16.14
CA ALA A 368 7.69 -3.93 16.02
C ALA A 368 7.77 -3.36 14.60
N LEU A 369 7.58 -2.06 14.47
CA LEU A 369 7.69 -1.31 13.21
C LEU A 369 8.96 -0.48 13.22
N LYS A 370 9.62 -0.35 12.07
CA LYS A 370 10.74 0.58 11.95
C LYS A 370 10.27 1.97 11.56
N LYS A 371 10.78 3.00 12.23
CA LYS A 371 10.41 4.40 11.95
C LYS A 371 10.79 4.84 10.55
N ASP A 372 11.96 4.41 10.06
CA ASP A 372 12.42 4.73 8.70
C ASP A 372 11.47 4.17 7.63
N VAL A 373 11.09 2.89 7.73
CA VAL A 373 10.14 2.24 6.82
C VAL A 373 8.78 2.93 6.86
N VAL A 374 8.23 3.18 8.05
CA VAL A 374 6.93 3.87 8.21
C VAL A 374 6.94 5.26 7.57
N LEU A 375 8.06 5.99 7.67
CA LEU A 375 8.20 7.30 7.04
C LEU A 375 8.39 7.18 5.52
N MET A 376 9.18 6.21 5.05
CA MET A 376 9.39 5.92 3.63
C MET A 376 8.06 5.66 2.91
N ASP A 377 7.17 4.93 3.57
CA ASP A 377 5.87 4.56 3.02
C ASP A 377 4.80 5.64 3.19
N ASP A 378 5.06 6.69 3.99
CA ASP A 378 4.14 7.79 4.36
C ASP A 378 2.96 7.29 5.23
N ASP A 379 3.24 6.33 6.11
CA ASP A 379 2.26 5.61 6.95
C ASP A 379 2.28 6.02 8.42
N VAL A 380 2.85 7.20 8.73
CA VAL A 380 2.83 7.77 10.08
C VAL A 380 1.39 7.90 10.61
N GLU A 381 0.50 8.50 9.81
CA GLU A 381 -0.90 8.65 10.21
C GLU A 381 -1.59 7.30 10.38
N CYS A 382 -1.31 6.31 9.52
CA CYS A 382 -1.88 4.97 9.66
C CYS A 382 -1.42 4.30 10.96
N THR A 383 -0.15 4.47 11.32
CA THR A 383 0.41 3.98 12.59
C THR A 383 -0.24 4.66 13.81
N MET A 384 -0.49 5.97 13.72
CA MET A 384 -1.13 6.72 14.80
C MET A 384 -2.63 6.43 14.92
N VAL A 385 -3.31 6.19 13.79
CA VAL A 385 -4.69 5.67 13.74
C VAL A 385 -4.74 4.30 14.39
N GLU A 386 -3.87 3.36 13.99
CA GLU A 386 -3.83 2.00 14.56
C GLU A 386 -3.72 2.06 16.09
N ARG A 387 -2.82 2.90 16.62
CA ARG A 387 -2.67 3.12 18.07
C ARG A 387 -3.96 3.65 18.72
N ARG A 388 -4.66 4.60 18.09
CA ARG A 388 -5.93 5.14 18.62
C ARG A 388 -7.05 4.10 18.59
N VAL A 389 -7.24 3.43 17.47
CA VAL A 389 -8.27 2.39 17.33
C VAL A 389 -8.05 1.26 18.33
N LEU A 390 -6.82 0.77 18.46
CA LEU A 390 -6.46 -0.27 19.44
C LEU A 390 -6.70 0.17 20.89
N SER A 391 -6.53 1.46 21.22
CA SER A 391 -6.85 1.97 22.56
C SER A 391 -8.36 2.01 22.85
N LEU A 392 -9.20 2.17 21.83
CA LEU A 392 -10.66 2.11 21.93
C LEU A 392 -11.19 0.67 21.88
N ALA A 393 -10.46 -0.24 21.25
CA ALA A 393 -10.84 -1.63 21.07
C ALA A 393 -10.97 -2.44 22.38
N TRP A 394 -10.43 -1.93 23.48
CA TRP A 394 -10.43 -2.62 24.79
C TRP A 394 -11.84 -2.96 25.31
N GLU A 395 -12.86 -2.16 24.97
CA GLU A 395 -14.24 -2.40 25.39
C GLU A 395 -14.90 -3.58 24.68
N ASN A 396 -14.35 -4.02 23.53
CA ASN A 396 -14.97 -5.06 22.70
C ASN A 396 -14.22 -6.39 22.83
N PRO A 397 -14.93 -7.51 23.11
CA PRO A 397 -14.29 -8.81 23.29
C PRO A 397 -13.76 -9.43 21.99
N PHE A 398 -14.23 -8.98 20.83
CA PHE A 398 -13.88 -9.53 19.51
C PHE A 398 -12.84 -8.72 18.75
N LEU A 399 -12.26 -7.70 19.40
CA LEU A 399 -11.14 -6.94 18.87
C LEU A 399 -9.88 -7.26 19.67
N THR A 400 -8.72 -7.23 19.01
CA THR A 400 -7.43 -7.44 19.65
C THR A 400 -7.13 -6.32 20.65
N HIS A 401 -6.75 -6.71 21.86
CA HIS A 401 -6.51 -5.83 22.99
C HIS A 401 -5.07 -5.33 23.04
N LEU A 402 -4.91 -4.03 23.27
CA LEU A 402 -3.63 -3.36 23.41
C LEU A 402 -3.32 -3.07 24.88
N TYR A 403 -2.17 -3.57 25.34
CA TYR A 403 -1.67 -3.37 26.69
C TYR A 403 -0.84 -2.09 26.81
N CYS A 404 0.13 -1.91 25.92
CA CYS A 404 0.90 -0.67 25.86
C CYS A 404 1.55 -0.46 24.50
N THR A 405 1.96 0.77 24.26
CA THR A 405 2.82 1.17 23.15
C THR A 405 3.98 1.97 23.68
N PHE A 406 5.16 1.73 23.12
CA PHE A 406 6.37 2.50 23.42
C PHE A 406 7.25 2.60 22.18
N GLN A 407 8.21 3.51 22.21
CA GLN A 407 9.06 3.78 21.07
C GLN A 407 10.51 3.95 21.50
N THR A 408 11.42 3.55 20.62
CA THR A 408 12.85 3.86 20.72
C THR A 408 13.21 4.90 19.66
N LYS A 409 14.51 5.20 19.49
CA LYS A 409 14.97 6.06 18.39
C LYS A 409 14.66 5.46 17.01
N GLU A 410 14.61 4.14 16.91
CA GLU A 410 14.56 3.40 15.65
C GLU A 410 13.20 2.74 15.40
N ASN A 411 12.50 2.32 16.46
CA ASN A 411 11.35 1.43 16.35
C ASN A 411 10.13 1.95 17.13
N LEU A 412 8.96 1.51 16.68
CA LEU A 412 7.67 1.65 17.35
C LEU A 412 7.20 0.25 17.76
N PHE A 413 6.70 0.12 18.98
CA PHE A 413 6.27 -1.17 19.54
C PHE A 413 4.82 -1.09 19.98
N PHE A 414 4.03 -2.09 19.55
CA PHE A 414 2.70 -2.36 20.07
C PHE A 414 2.73 -3.68 20.83
N VAL A 415 2.39 -3.63 22.13
CA VAL A 415 2.30 -4.79 23.00
C VAL A 415 0.82 -5.17 23.13
N MET A 416 0.47 -6.29 22.50
CA MET A 416 -0.90 -6.78 22.37
C MET A 416 -1.06 -8.12 23.11
N GLU A 417 -2.30 -8.51 23.35
CA GLU A 417 -2.60 -9.87 23.82
C GLU A 417 -2.03 -10.92 22.86
N TYR A 418 -1.54 -12.03 23.43
CA TYR A 418 -1.06 -13.15 22.62
C TYR A 418 -2.22 -14.11 22.30
N LEU A 419 -2.56 -14.20 21.02
CA LEU A 419 -3.64 -15.04 20.49
C LEU A 419 -3.04 -16.26 19.80
N ASN A 420 -3.01 -17.39 20.50
CA ASN A 420 -2.35 -18.63 20.06
C ASN A 420 -3.27 -19.60 19.31
N GLY A 421 -4.54 -19.26 19.12
CA GLY A 421 -5.49 -20.08 18.37
C GLY A 421 -5.23 -20.11 16.86
N GLY A 422 -4.37 -19.24 16.33
CA GLY A 422 -4.09 -19.09 14.90
C GLY A 422 -5.16 -18.27 14.16
N ASP A 423 -4.89 -17.89 12.92
CA ASP A 423 -5.82 -17.14 12.08
C ASP A 423 -6.80 -18.07 11.32
N LEU A 424 -7.94 -17.54 10.89
CA LEU A 424 -8.93 -18.31 10.14
C LEU A 424 -8.40 -18.85 8.81
N MET A 425 -7.40 -18.18 8.21
CA MET A 425 -6.74 -18.65 7.00
C MET A 425 -6.00 -19.97 7.25
N PHE A 426 -5.22 -20.09 8.31
CA PHE A 426 -4.57 -21.33 8.72
C PHE A 426 -5.59 -22.46 8.92
N HIS A 427 -6.71 -22.18 9.60
CA HIS A 427 -7.74 -23.18 9.87
C HIS A 427 -8.46 -23.64 8.59
N ILE A 428 -8.81 -22.72 7.70
CA ILE A 428 -9.49 -23.07 6.45
C ILE A 428 -8.58 -23.84 5.50
N GLN A 429 -7.26 -23.59 5.51
CA GLN A 429 -6.31 -24.37 4.71
C GLN A 429 -6.29 -25.85 5.13
N ASN A 430 -6.45 -26.12 6.43
CA ASN A 430 -6.46 -27.45 7.02
C ASN A 430 -7.77 -28.21 6.77
N CYS A 431 -8.93 -27.54 6.83
CA CYS A 431 -10.24 -28.20 6.67
C CYS A 431 -10.96 -27.92 5.33
N HIS A 432 -10.34 -27.14 4.44
CA HIS A 432 -10.84 -26.66 3.14
C HIS A 432 -12.03 -25.68 3.21
N LYS A 433 -13.04 -25.95 4.04
CA LYS A 433 -14.16 -25.06 4.32
C LYS A 433 -14.68 -25.30 5.74
N PHE A 434 -15.40 -24.33 6.29
CA PHE A 434 -16.10 -24.51 7.55
C PHE A 434 -17.50 -25.08 7.32
N ASP A 435 -17.99 -25.85 8.28
CA ASP A 435 -19.39 -26.22 8.31
C ASP A 435 -20.26 -24.97 8.58
N LEU A 436 -21.56 -25.10 8.31
CA LEU A 436 -22.48 -23.98 8.42
C LEU A 436 -22.55 -23.40 9.84
N HIS A 437 -22.49 -24.24 10.87
CA HIS A 437 -22.60 -23.78 12.26
C HIS A 437 -21.35 -22.98 12.66
N ARG A 438 -20.16 -23.50 12.34
CA ARG A 438 -18.88 -22.80 12.55
C ARG A 438 -18.80 -21.47 11.79
N ALA A 439 -19.17 -21.46 10.50
CA ALA A 439 -19.18 -20.24 9.70
C ALA A 439 -20.18 -19.20 10.25
N THR A 440 -21.37 -19.63 10.69
CA THR A 440 -22.40 -18.73 11.26
C THR A 440 -21.93 -18.12 12.59
N PHE A 441 -21.30 -18.92 13.45
CA PHE A 441 -20.74 -18.47 14.72
C PHE A 441 -19.67 -17.39 14.52
N TYR A 442 -18.66 -17.67 13.69
CA TYR A 442 -17.61 -16.68 13.41
C TYR A 442 -18.16 -15.43 12.72
N ALA A 443 -19.11 -15.59 11.79
CA ALA A 443 -19.77 -14.46 11.14
C ALA A 443 -20.49 -13.56 12.15
N ALA A 444 -21.16 -14.12 13.15
CA ALA A 444 -21.84 -13.36 14.19
C ALA A 444 -20.85 -12.55 15.05
N GLU A 445 -19.75 -13.15 15.49
CA GLU A 445 -18.72 -12.47 16.28
C GLU A 445 -18.03 -11.34 15.48
N ILE A 446 -17.72 -11.58 14.20
CA ILE A 446 -17.16 -10.56 13.31
C ILE A 446 -18.13 -9.39 13.13
N ILE A 447 -19.44 -9.65 12.97
CA ILE A 447 -20.46 -8.60 12.90
C ILE A 447 -20.46 -7.73 14.15
N CYS A 448 -20.38 -8.33 15.35
CA CYS A 448 -20.31 -7.59 16.60
C CYS A 448 -19.07 -6.67 16.65
N GLY A 449 -17.91 -7.15 16.21
CA GLY A 449 -16.69 -6.35 16.11
C GLY A 449 -16.80 -5.19 15.11
N LEU A 450 -17.30 -5.45 13.91
CA LEU A 450 -17.47 -4.43 12.86
C LEU A 450 -18.48 -3.34 13.27
N GLN A 451 -19.64 -3.74 13.80
CA GLN A 451 -20.66 -2.78 14.23
C GLN A 451 -20.18 -1.92 15.40
N TYR A 452 -19.36 -2.47 16.29
CA TYR A 452 -18.70 -1.67 17.33
C TYR A 452 -17.78 -0.61 16.72
N LEU A 453 -16.92 -0.97 15.77
CA LEU A 453 -16.07 0.00 15.07
C LEU A 453 -16.89 1.07 14.35
N HIS A 454 -17.92 0.66 13.59
CA HIS A 454 -18.81 1.58 12.87
C HIS A 454 -19.53 2.53 13.84
N SER A 455 -19.99 2.05 15.00
CA SER A 455 -20.64 2.89 16.04
C SER A 455 -19.72 3.96 16.64
N LYS A 456 -18.39 3.75 16.59
CA LYS A 456 -17.38 4.72 17.01
C LYS A 456 -16.89 5.58 15.83
N GLY A 457 -17.53 5.49 14.66
CA GLY A 457 -17.15 6.24 13.46
C GLY A 457 -15.83 5.76 12.83
N ILE A 458 -15.54 4.46 12.91
CA ILE A 458 -14.32 3.84 12.38
C ILE A 458 -14.69 2.81 11.32
N ILE A 459 -14.13 2.90 10.12
CA ILE A 459 -14.20 1.84 9.09
C ILE A 459 -12.89 1.05 9.07
N TYR A 460 -12.99 -0.27 8.90
CA TYR A 460 -11.85 -1.19 9.10
C TYR A 460 -10.98 -1.37 7.84
N ARG A 461 -11.60 -1.59 6.67
CA ARG A 461 -11.01 -1.61 5.32
C ARG A 461 -10.00 -2.70 4.97
N ASP A 462 -9.67 -3.62 5.88
CA ASP A 462 -8.79 -4.76 5.59
C ASP A 462 -9.30 -6.07 6.20
N LEU A 463 -10.62 -6.31 6.10
CA LEU A 463 -11.22 -7.57 6.52
C LEU A 463 -10.84 -8.70 5.57
N LYS A 464 -10.17 -9.71 6.12
CA LYS A 464 -9.73 -10.94 5.45
C LYS A 464 -9.51 -12.04 6.48
N LEU A 465 -9.47 -13.28 6.01
CA LEU A 465 -9.24 -14.45 6.88
C LEU A 465 -7.95 -14.34 7.71
N ASP A 466 -6.88 -13.77 7.14
CA ASP A 466 -5.58 -13.60 7.78
C ASP A 466 -5.61 -12.61 8.97
N ASN A 467 -6.57 -11.67 9.00
CA ASN A 467 -6.71 -10.67 10.07
C ASN A 467 -7.74 -11.07 11.13
N VAL A 468 -8.33 -12.26 11.02
CA VAL A 468 -9.29 -12.78 11.99
C VAL A 468 -8.65 -13.94 12.75
N LEU A 469 -8.26 -13.68 14.00
CA LEU A 469 -7.54 -14.59 14.88
C LEU A 469 -8.50 -15.34 15.79
N LEU A 470 -8.07 -16.51 16.28
CA LEU A 470 -8.74 -17.24 17.35
C LEU A 470 -7.96 -17.10 18.66
N ASP A 471 -8.70 -16.91 19.76
CA ASP A 471 -8.16 -17.06 21.10
C ASP A 471 -8.08 -18.55 21.51
N SER A 472 -7.60 -18.82 22.73
CA SER A 472 -7.42 -20.18 23.25
C SER A 472 -8.72 -20.97 23.43
N ASP A 473 -9.86 -20.29 23.50
CA ASP A 473 -11.18 -20.91 23.64
C ASP A 473 -11.87 -21.11 22.29
N GLY A 474 -11.41 -20.42 21.24
CA GLY A 474 -11.93 -20.51 19.88
C GLY A 474 -12.84 -19.36 19.48
N HIS A 475 -12.86 -18.26 20.25
CA HIS A 475 -13.56 -17.03 19.88
C HIS A 475 -12.70 -16.16 18.97
N ILE A 476 -13.38 -15.36 18.16
CA ILE A 476 -12.77 -14.48 17.17
C ILE A 476 -12.18 -13.22 17.81
N LYS A 477 -11.04 -12.80 17.28
CA LYS A 477 -10.39 -11.52 17.53
C LYS A 477 -9.93 -10.90 16.20
N ILE A 478 -10.51 -9.76 15.84
CA ILE A 478 -10.06 -8.97 14.69
C ILE A 478 -8.75 -8.27 15.06
N ALA A 479 -7.74 -8.41 14.21
CA ALA A 479 -6.39 -7.86 14.40
C ALA A 479 -6.03 -6.86 13.29
N ASP A 480 -4.86 -6.23 13.40
CA ASP A 480 -4.28 -5.32 12.40
C ASP A 480 -5.20 -4.15 11.96
N PHE A 481 -5.20 -3.08 12.76
CA PHE A 481 -6.02 -1.88 12.51
C PHE A 481 -5.29 -0.80 11.69
N GLY A 482 -4.16 -1.15 11.05
CA GLY A 482 -3.33 -0.22 10.27
C GLY A 482 -4.05 0.43 9.08
N MET A 483 -5.11 -0.21 8.58
CA MET A 483 -5.92 0.30 7.47
C MET A 483 -7.19 1.02 7.91
N CYS A 484 -7.43 1.20 9.20
CA CYS A 484 -8.64 1.86 9.67
C CYS A 484 -8.73 3.32 9.21
N LYS A 485 -9.95 3.86 9.20
CA LYS A 485 -10.21 5.29 9.00
C LYS A 485 -11.22 5.77 10.03
N GLU A 486 -10.78 6.68 10.87
CA GLU A 486 -11.59 7.36 11.90
C GLU A 486 -12.38 8.54 11.30
N ASN A 487 -13.28 9.10 12.11
CA ASN A 487 -14.14 10.25 11.77
C ASN A 487 -15.07 9.98 10.58
N MET A 488 -15.59 8.75 10.51
CA MET A 488 -16.53 8.29 9.50
C MET A 488 -17.95 8.22 10.07
N GLN A 489 -18.52 9.39 10.38
CA GLN A 489 -19.96 9.50 10.73
C GLN A 489 -20.83 9.39 9.46
N ASP A 490 -22.16 9.31 9.61
CA ASP A 490 -23.09 8.86 8.56
C ASP A 490 -22.94 9.55 7.18
N GLU A 491 -22.62 10.85 7.13
CA GLU A 491 -22.42 11.58 5.87
C GLU A 491 -20.97 11.60 5.36
N SER A 492 -20.02 11.17 6.20
CA SER A 492 -18.60 11.23 5.90
C SER A 492 -18.21 10.16 4.89
N ARG A 493 -17.46 10.56 3.85
CA ARG A 493 -16.91 9.65 2.85
C ARG A 493 -15.41 9.85 2.65
N THR A 494 -14.69 8.77 2.37
CA THR A 494 -13.25 8.78 2.03
C THR A 494 -13.04 8.24 0.62
N SER A 495 -11.86 8.44 0.05
CA SER A 495 -11.54 8.06 -1.35
C SER A 495 -10.18 7.36 -1.49
N THR A 496 -9.64 6.83 -0.38
CA THR A 496 -8.32 6.19 -0.41
C THR A 496 -8.44 4.81 -1.06
N PHE A 497 -7.67 4.52 -2.10
CA PHE A 497 -7.60 3.16 -2.64
C PHE A 497 -6.76 2.28 -1.71
N CYS A 498 -7.41 1.42 -0.92
CA CYS A 498 -6.75 0.49 -0.02
C CYS A 498 -7.52 -0.82 0.15
N GLY A 499 -6.82 -1.86 0.61
CA GLY A 499 -7.39 -3.15 0.99
C GLY A 499 -6.64 -4.32 0.34
N THR A 500 -7.00 -5.53 0.75
CA THR A 500 -6.47 -6.77 0.14
C THR A 500 -7.22 -7.09 -1.14
N PRO A 501 -6.55 -7.28 -2.31
CA PRO A 501 -7.19 -7.31 -3.64
C PRO A 501 -8.48 -8.13 -3.77
N ASP A 502 -8.52 -9.34 -3.21
CA ASP A 502 -9.69 -10.23 -3.26
C ASP A 502 -10.92 -9.69 -2.49
N TYR A 503 -10.71 -8.81 -1.51
CA TYR A 503 -11.75 -8.27 -0.62
C TYR A 503 -12.14 -6.83 -0.94
N ILE A 504 -11.49 -6.19 -1.92
CA ILE A 504 -11.76 -4.80 -2.28
C ILE A 504 -13.17 -4.67 -2.87
N ALA A 505 -13.93 -3.70 -2.35
CA ALA A 505 -15.28 -3.39 -2.82
C ALA A 505 -15.29 -2.70 -4.19
N PRO A 506 -16.34 -2.91 -5.02
CA PRO A 506 -16.41 -2.35 -6.38
C PRO A 506 -16.34 -0.82 -6.39
N GLU A 507 -16.93 -0.14 -5.41
CA GLU A 507 -16.88 1.32 -5.30
C GLU A 507 -15.45 1.87 -5.15
N ILE A 508 -14.55 1.13 -4.47
CA ILE A 508 -13.13 1.49 -4.34
C ILE A 508 -12.44 1.35 -5.70
N LEU A 509 -12.72 0.26 -6.44
CA LEU A 509 -12.16 0.00 -7.77
C LEU A 509 -12.62 1.02 -8.82
N LEU A 510 -13.81 1.58 -8.64
CA LEU A 510 -14.37 2.63 -9.49
C LEU A 510 -13.88 4.03 -9.10
N GLY A 511 -13.07 4.15 -8.04
CA GLY A 511 -12.56 5.43 -7.53
C GLY A 511 -13.63 6.32 -6.90
N GLN A 512 -14.76 5.72 -6.49
CA GLN A 512 -15.85 6.44 -5.84
C GLN A 512 -15.50 6.76 -4.39
N LYS A 513 -16.19 7.75 -3.81
CA LYS A 513 -16.13 8.01 -2.37
C LYS A 513 -16.99 6.99 -1.63
N TYR A 514 -16.47 6.43 -0.55
CA TYR A 514 -17.09 5.32 0.18
C TYR A 514 -17.12 5.54 1.70
N ASN A 515 -17.96 4.77 2.39
CA ASN A 515 -18.16 4.77 3.84
C ASN A 515 -17.97 3.33 4.41
N SER A 516 -18.70 2.95 5.46
CA SER A 516 -18.67 1.61 6.06
C SER A 516 -19.18 0.50 5.14
N SER A 517 -19.80 0.82 4.01
CA SER A 517 -20.27 -0.13 2.99
C SER A 517 -19.20 -1.12 2.53
N VAL A 518 -17.93 -0.68 2.49
CA VAL A 518 -16.81 -1.48 2.01
C VAL A 518 -16.51 -2.66 2.94
N ASP A 519 -16.70 -2.48 4.25
CA ASP A 519 -16.51 -3.55 5.23
C ASP A 519 -17.56 -4.65 5.07
N TRP A 520 -18.80 -4.30 4.70
CA TRP A 520 -19.87 -5.26 4.43
C TRP A 520 -19.63 -6.07 3.16
N TRP A 521 -19.02 -5.47 2.14
CA TRP A 521 -18.57 -6.22 0.97
C TRP A 521 -17.47 -7.22 1.33
N SER A 522 -16.42 -6.75 2.03
CA SER A 522 -15.34 -7.62 2.49
C SER A 522 -15.83 -8.72 3.43
N PHE A 523 -16.84 -8.44 4.25
CA PHE A 523 -17.53 -9.44 5.09
C PHE A 523 -18.24 -10.49 4.24
N GLY A 524 -18.92 -10.08 3.16
CA GLY A 524 -19.50 -11.01 2.18
C GLY A 524 -18.46 -11.93 1.53
N VAL A 525 -17.31 -11.38 1.13
CA VAL A 525 -16.18 -12.17 0.59
C VAL A 525 -15.68 -13.17 1.64
N LEU A 526 -15.44 -12.73 2.87
CA LEU A 526 -14.98 -13.59 3.97
C LEU A 526 -15.99 -14.71 4.27
N LEU A 527 -17.29 -14.40 4.37
CA LEU A 527 -18.34 -15.39 4.60
C LEU A 527 -18.46 -16.39 3.46
N TYR A 528 -18.34 -15.93 2.21
CA TYR A 528 -18.33 -16.81 1.05
C TYR A 528 -17.16 -17.80 1.13
N GLU A 529 -15.96 -17.32 1.47
CA GLU A 529 -14.79 -18.18 1.63
C GLU A 529 -14.97 -19.19 2.76
N MET A 530 -15.46 -18.79 3.92
CA MET A 530 -15.74 -19.72 5.03
C MET A 530 -16.69 -20.84 4.62
N LEU A 531 -17.74 -20.50 3.87
CA LEU A 531 -18.76 -21.47 3.47
C LEU A 531 -18.29 -22.37 2.33
N THR A 532 -17.57 -21.83 1.33
CA THR A 532 -17.25 -22.52 0.08
C THR A 532 -15.82 -23.03 -0.03
N GLY A 533 -14.89 -22.47 0.75
CA GLY A 533 -13.46 -22.71 0.64
C GLY A 533 -12.78 -22.03 -0.55
N GLN A 534 -13.50 -21.16 -1.27
CA GLN A 534 -13.02 -20.50 -2.49
C GLN A 534 -13.36 -19.01 -2.46
N SER A 535 -12.60 -18.19 -3.20
CA SER A 535 -12.94 -16.77 -3.38
C SER A 535 -14.15 -16.62 -4.32
N PRO A 536 -15.06 -15.65 -4.12
CA PRO A 536 -16.20 -15.42 -5.01
C PRO A 536 -15.81 -14.85 -6.38
N PHE A 537 -14.62 -14.23 -6.49
CA PHE A 537 -14.11 -13.59 -7.71
C PHE A 537 -12.70 -14.10 -8.04
N HIS A 538 -12.37 -14.12 -9.33
CA HIS A 538 -11.12 -14.73 -9.80
C HIS A 538 -10.48 -13.91 -10.93
N GLY A 539 -9.16 -13.97 -11.02
CA GLY A 539 -8.38 -13.39 -12.11
C GLY A 539 -6.95 -13.94 -12.12
N CYS A 540 -6.31 -13.98 -13.28
CA CYS A 540 -4.90 -14.38 -13.40
C CYS A 540 -3.96 -13.25 -12.94
N ASP A 541 -4.40 -12.00 -13.03
CA ASP A 541 -3.74 -10.82 -12.48
C ASP A 541 -4.72 -9.87 -11.77
N GLU A 542 -4.20 -8.75 -11.24
CA GLU A 542 -5.03 -7.78 -10.50
C GLU A 542 -6.09 -7.16 -11.40
N GLU A 543 -5.79 -6.91 -12.66
CA GLU A 543 -6.71 -6.26 -13.59
C GLU A 543 -7.87 -7.19 -13.94
N GLU A 544 -7.60 -8.47 -14.20
CA GLU A 544 -8.64 -9.49 -14.37
C GLU A 544 -9.47 -9.68 -13.09
N LEU A 545 -8.83 -9.73 -11.92
CA LEU A 545 -9.54 -9.87 -10.65
C LEU A 545 -10.47 -8.66 -10.39
N PHE A 546 -9.96 -7.45 -10.58
CA PHE A 546 -10.75 -6.22 -10.43
C PHE A 546 -11.87 -6.14 -11.48
N GLN A 547 -11.66 -6.68 -12.67
CA GLN A 547 -12.73 -6.81 -13.67
C GLN A 547 -13.81 -7.80 -13.21
N SER A 548 -13.41 -8.95 -12.67
CA SER A 548 -14.33 -9.95 -12.13
C SER A 548 -15.18 -9.38 -11.00
N ILE A 549 -14.57 -8.70 -10.02
CA ILE A 549 -15.28 -8.00 -8.94
C ILE A 549 -16.33 -7.03 -9.50
N ARG A 550 -15.96 -6.24 -10.52
CA ARG A 550 -16.86 -5.24 -11.12
C ARG A 550 -18.01 -5.82 -11.92
N THR A 551 -17.87 -7.01 -12.52
CA THR A 551 -18.81 -7.48 -13.55
C THR A 551 -19.40 -8.87 -13.32
N ASP A 552 -18.65 -9.81 -12.75
CA ASP A 552 -19.09 -11.21 -12.65
C ASP A 552 -20.06 -11.41 -11.48
N ASN A 553 -21.06 -12.27 -11.67
CA ASN A 553 -21.91 -12.70 -10.56
C ASN A 553 -21.25 -13.91 -9.87
N PRO A 554 -21.11 -13.88 -8.52
CA PRO A 554 -20.54 -15.03 -7.79
C PRO A 554 -21.32 -16.31 -8.07
N VAL A 555 -20.60 -17.42 -8.22
CA VAL A 555 -21.21 -18.74 -8.39
C VAL A 555 -21.56 -19.31 -7.02
N TYR A 556 -22.82 -19.70 -6.82
CA TYR A 556 -23.28 -20.29 -5.57
C TYR A 556 -23.47 -21.80 -5.72
N PRO A 557 -22.68 -22.64 -5.03
CA PRO A 557 -22.86 -24.08 -5.09
C PRO A 557 -24.26 -24.52 -4.65
N SER A 558 -24.80 -25.57 -5.29
CA SER A 558 -26.16 -26.06 -5.04
C SER A 558 -26.38 -26.60 -3.62
N TRP A 559 -25.31 -26.99 -2.93
CA TRP A 559 -25.35 -27.48 -1.55
C TRP A 559 -25.42 -26.36 -0.49
N LEU A 560 -25.28 -25.08 -0.88
CA LEU A 560 -25.51 -23.98 0.05
C LEU A 560 -26.99 -23.89 0.43
N THR A 561 -27.26 -23.63 1.71
CA THR A 561 -28.64 -23.42 2.17
C THR A 561 -29.23 -22.16 1.53
N LYS A 562 -30.57 -22.11 1.41
CA LYS A 562 -31.27 -20.94 0.85
C LYS A 562 -30.91 -19.66 1.60
N ALA A 563 -30.84 -19.71 2.94
CA ALA A 563 -30.47 -18.56 3.77
C ALA A 563 -29.00 -18.13 3.59
N ALA A 564 -28.07 -19.08 3.44
CA ALA A 564 -26.65 -18.78 3.19
C ALA A 564 -26.44 -18.15 1.81
N LYS A 565 -27.13 -18.64 0.78
CA LYS A 565 -27.11 -18.00 -0.53
C LYS A 565 -27.72 -16.60 -0.49
N ASP A 566 -28.87 -16.45 0.16
CA ASP A 566 -29.62 -15.19 0.22
C ASP A 566 -28.82 -14.07 0.92
N ILE A 567 -28.12 -14.37 2.03
CA ILE A 567 -27.28 -13.35 2.69
C ILE A 567 -26.13 -12.91 1.78
N LEU A 568 -25.46 -13.85 1.11
CA LEU A 568 -24.34 -13.55 0.21
C LEU A 568 -24.81 -12.70 -0.98
N VAL A 569 -25.97 -13.01 -1.56
CA VAL A 569 -26.56 -12.20 -2.65
C VAL A 569 -26.83 -10.76 -2.20
N LYS A 570 -27.31 -10.56 -0.97
CA LYS A 570 -27.59 -9.22 -0.43
C LYS A 570 -26.33 -8.46 0.00
N LEU A 571 -25.23 -9.15 0.28
CA LEU A 571 -23.91 -8.54 0.56
C LEU A 571 -23.16 -8.19 -0.73
N PHE A 572 -23.28 -9.01 -1.79
CA PHE A 572 -22.68 -8.77 -3.10
C PHE A 572 -23.51 -7.85 -4.00
N VAL A 573 -24.21 -6.88 -3.41
CA VAL A 573 -24.85 -5.78 -4.12
C VAL A 573 -23.80 -4.72 -4.44
N ARG A 574 -23.64 -4.38 -5.72
CA ARG A 574 -22.61 -3.42 -6.18
C ARG A 574 -22.91 -1.99 -5.78
N GLU A 575 -24.19 -1.62 -5.77
CA GLU A 575 -24.65 -0.33 -5.27
C GLU A 575 -24.52 -0.29 -3.74
N PRO A 576 -23.63 0.53 -3.16
CA PRO A 576 -23.34 0.48 -1.73
C PRO A 576 -24.53 0.78 -0.83
N GLU A 577 -25.41 1.70 -1.25
CA GLU A 577 -26.57 2.14 -0.47
C GLU A 577 -27.69 1.08 -0.41
N GLU A 578 -27.70 0.12 -1.33
CA GLU A 578 -28.66 -0.98 -1.38
C GLU A 578 -28.12 -2.27 -0.72
N ARG A 579 -26.85 -2.25 -0.30
CA ARG A 579 -26.14 -3.41 0.27
C ARG A 579 -26.61 -3.69 1.70
N LEU A 580 -26.81 -4.98 2.02
CA LEU A 580 -27.15 -5.39 3.39
C LEU A 580 -26.07 -4.96 4.39
N GLY A 581 -26.50 -4.43 5.53
CA GLY A 581 -25.62 -3.83 6.54
C GLY A 581 -25.54 -2.31 6.44
N VAL A 582 -25.72 -1.76 5.23
CA VAL A 582 -26.05 -0.34 5.01
C VAL A 582 -27.57 -0.17 4.99
N LYS A 583 -28.24 -0.92 4.11
CA LYS A 583 -29.70 -1.01 4.04
C LYS A 583 -30.21 -2.15 4.90
N GLY A 584 -30.99 -1.79 5.92
CA GLY A 584 -31.54 -2.74 6.88
C GLY A 584 -30.48 -3.30 7.84
N ASN A 585 -30.92 -4.14 8.77
CA ASN A 585 -30.05 -4.70 9.81
C ASN A 585 -29.65 -6.14 9.47
N ILE A 586 -28.34 -6.37 9.29
CA ILE A 586 -27.77 -7.70 9.00
C ILE A 586 -28.12 -8.74 10.07
N ARG A 587 -28.31 -8.32 11.33
CA ARG A 587 -28.64 -9.21 12.46
C ARG A 587 -30.00 -9.91 12.33
N HIS A 588 -30.93 -9.31 11.58
CA HIS A 588 -32.28 -9.86 11.36
C HIS A 588 -32.36 -10.80 10.16
N HIS A 589 -31.25 -11.04 9.46
CA HIS A 589 -31.24 -11.92 8.30
C HIS A 589 -31.51 -13.38 8.72
N GLY A 590 -32.29 -14.13 7.93
CA GLY A 590 -32.67 -15.52 8.25
C GLY A 590 -31.49 -16.49 8.42
N PHE A 591 -30.30 -16.12 7.91
CA PHE A 591 -29.05 -16.84 8.13
C PHE A 591 -28.64 -16.87 9.62
N PHE A 592 -28.98 -15.83 10.39
CA PHE A 592 -28.70 -15.70 11.81
C PHE A 592 -29.93 -15.98 12.69
N SER A 593 -30.95 -16.67 12.16
CA SER A 593 -32.20 -16.93 12.89
C SER A 593 -32.01 -17.69 14.21
N SER A 594 -30.95 -18.48 14.34
CA SER A 594 -30.60 -19.22 15.56
C SER A 594 -29.61 -18.48 16.48
N VAL A 595 -29.20 -17.26 16.16
CA VAL A 595 -28.19 -16.51 16.90
C VAL A 595 -28.83 -15.65 17.97
N ASP A 596 -28.50 -15.90 19.23
CA ASP A 596 -28.75 -14.96 20.32
C ASP A 596 -27.61 -13.94 20.38
N TRP A 597 -27.85 -12.76 19.81
CA TRP A 597 -26.86 -11.68 19.72
C TRP A 597 -26.37 -11.20 21.08
N LYS A 598 -27.24 -11.19 22.10
CA LYS A 598 -26.86 -10.74 23.45
C LYS A 598 -25.94 -11.76 24.11
N ALA A 599 -26.24 -13.05 23.95
CA ALA A 599 -25.39 -14.12 24.43
C ALA A 599 -24.03 -14.14 23.71
N VAL A 600 -24.01 -13.90 22.39
CA VAL A 600 -22.77 -13.77 21.61
C VAL A 600 -21.94 -12.60 22.13
N GLU A 601 -22.49 -11.39 22.22
CA GLU A 601 -21.78 -10.20 22.72
C GLU A 601 -21.19 -10.38 24.13
N GLN A 602 -21.85 -11.19 24.96
CA GLN A 602 -21.40 -11.52 26.31
C GLN A 602 -20.48 -12.75 26.39
N ARG A 603 -20.09 -13.33 25.25
CA ARG A 603 -19.30 -14.58 25.13
C ARG A 603 -19.88 -15.75 25.93
N GLN A 604 -21.21 -15.87 25.96
CA GLN A 604 -21.93 -16.96 26.63
C GLN A 604 -22.22 -18.15 25.70
N VAL A 605 -22.01 -17.99 24.39
CA VAL A 605 -22.16 -19.07 23.40
C VAL A 605 -20.83 -19.80 23.26
N ALA A 606 -20.82 -21.10 23.49
CA ALA A 606 -19.61 -21.93 23.37
C ALA A 606 -19.13 -21.99 21.91
N PRO A 607 -17.82 -21.81 21.63
CA PRO A 607 -17.30 -21.93 20.28
C PRO A 607 -17.47 -23.34 19.70
N PRO A 608 -17.82 -23.46 18.41
CA PRO A 608 -17.98 -24.77 17.74
C PRO A 608 -16.65 -25.47 17.47
N PHE A 609 -15.53 -24.75 17.57
CA PHE A 609 -14.19 -25.29 17.41
C PHE A 609 -13.28 -24.66 18.47
N LYS A 610 -12.62 -25.52 19.25
CA LYS A 610 -11.59 -25.12 20.21
C LYS A 610 -10.20 -25.51 19.68
N PRO A 611 -9.27 -24.56 19.50
CA PRO A 611 -7.91 -24.86 19.07
C PRO A 611 -7.22 -25.83 20.04
N THR A 612 -6.45 -26.78 19.51
CA THR A 612 -5.64 -27.69 20.32
C THR A 612 -4.33 -27.00 20.67
N LEU A 613 -4.08 -26.78 21.96
CA LEU A 613 -2.91 -26.06 22.47
C LEU A 613 -2.19 -26.90 23.51
N THR A 614 -0.86 -27.00 23.41
CA THR A 614 -0.06 -27.75 24.40
C THR A 614 0.36 -26.90 25.59
N SER A 615 0.43 -25.59 25.43
CA SER A 615 0.84 -24.64 26.48
C SER A 615 0.36 -23.21 26.17
N PRO A 616 0.39 -22.29 27.16
CA PRO A 616 0.08 -20.88 26.93
C PRO A 616 1.01 -20.18 25.93
N SER A 617 2.21 -20.73 25.70
CA SER A 617 3.21 -20.22 24.76
C SER A 617 3.24 -21.01 23.44
N ASP A 618 2.23 -21.84 23.18
CA ASP A 618 2.22 -22.74 22.04
C ASP A 618 2.11 -21.97 20.71
N CYS A 619 3.06 -22.22 19.81
CA CYS A 619 3.10 -21.62 18.48
C CYS A 619 2.70 -22.59 17.37
N SER A 620 2.14 -23.77 17.68
CA SER A 620 1.83 -24.83 16.71
C SER A 620 0.86 -24.39 15.59
N ASN A 621 0.02 -23.39 15.87
CA ASN A 621 -0.96 -22.83 14.93
C ASN A 621 -0.42 -21.66 14.08
N PHE A 622 0.89 -21.38 14.09
CA PHE A 622 1.53 -20.36 13.26
C PHE A 622 2.35 -20.98 12.13
N ASP A 623 2.67 -20.17 11.10
CA ASP A 623 3.48 -20.65 9.99
C ASP A 623 4.90 -21.01 10.45
N LYS A 624 5.32 -22.24 10.11
CA LYS A 624 6.64 -22.78 10.45
C LYS A 624 7.78 -21.95 9.87
N GLU A 625 7.58 -21.26 8.75
CA GLU A 625 8.58 -20.35 8.18
C GLU A 625 8.95 -19.24 9.17
N PHE A 626 7.95 -18.63 9.83
CA PHE A 626 8.17 -17.56 10.79
C PHE A 626 8.70 -18.08 12.13
N ILE A 627 8.15 -19.17 12.65
CA ILE A 627 8.56 -19.74 13.95
C ILE A 627 10.04 -20.21 13.94
N ASN A 628 10.54 -20.59 12.76
CA ASN A 628 11.92 -21.00 12.56
C ASN A 628 12.88 -19.82 12.33
N GLU A 629 12.39 -18.63 11.97
CA GLU A 629 13.21 -17.42 11.90
C GLU A 629 13.63 -16.97 13.31
N LYS A 630 14.89 -16.59 13.47
CA LYS A 630 15.39 -16.09 14.77
C LYS A 630 14.65 -14.79 15.14
N PRO A 631 14.20 -14.63 16.40
CA PRO A 631 13.51 -13.43 16.85
C PRO A 631 14.52 -12.28 17.01
N ARG A 632 14.82 -11.60 15.90
CA ARG A 632 15.74 -10.45 15.87
C ARG A 632 15.05 -9.23 15.29
N LEU A 633 15.18 -8.12 16.01
CA LEU A 633 14.90 -6.80 15.47
C LEU A 633 15.90 -6.52 14.35
N SER A 634 15.37 -6.05 13.22
CA SER A 634 16.19 -5.66 12.08
C SER A 634 16.89 -4.34 12.40
N SER A 635 18.21 -4.24 12.21
CA SER A 635 18.96 -3.00 12.39
C SER A 635 18.45 -1.90 11.45
N ALA A 636 18.29 -0.68 11.95
CA ALA A 636 18.00 0.49 11.13
C ALA A 636 19.30 1.23 10.75
N ASP A 637 19.29 1.92 9.62
CA ASP A 637 20.46 2.67 9.15
C ASP A 637 20.66 3.91 10.05
N ARG A 638 21.82 4.01 10.70
CA ARG A 638 22.17 5.12 11.60
C ARG A 638 22.10 6.48 10.92
N THR A 639 22.35 6.54 9.62
CA THR A 639 22.24 7.78 8.85
C THR A 639 20.79 8.22 8.68
N LEU A 640 19.87 7.26 8.46
CA LEU A 640 18.43 7.52 8.39
C LEU A 640 17.87 7.90 9.76
N ILE A 641 18.22 7.20 10.84
CA ILE A 641 17.72 7.43 12.20
C ILE A 641 17.96 8.87 12.69
N ASN A 642 19.17 9.40 12.47
CA ASN A 642 19.53 10.76 12.90
C ASN A 642 18.76 11.85 12.14
N SER A 643 18.15 11.47 11.03
CA SER A 643 17.44 12.37 10.14
C SER A 643 15.91 12.27 10.24
N VAL A 644 15.42 11.25 10.98
CA VAL A 644 14.01 11.08 11.29
C VAL A 644 13.56 12.20 12.22
N ASP A 645 12.56 12.97 11.79
CA ASP A 645 11.84 13.88 12.69
C ASP A 645 11.09 13.07 13.75
N GLN A 646 11.68 13.00 14.94
CA GLN A 646 11.14 12.25 16.08
C GLN A 646 9.81 12.84 16.58
N THR A 647 9.48 14.09 16.23
CA THR A 647 8.22 14.72 16.64
C THR A 647 7.00 14.15 15.92
N MET A 648 7.20 13.51 14.76
CA MET A 648 6.14 12.85 13.97
C MET A 648 5.45 11.70 14.74
N PHE A 649 6.13 11.10 15.72
CA PHE A 649 5.60 10.03 16.56
C PHE A 649 5.32 10.49 17.99
N ARG A 650 5.14 11.80 18.19
CA ARG A 650 4.70 12.35 19.47
C ARG A 650 3.33 11.77 19.84
N ASN A 651 3.11 11.51 21.14
CA ASN A 651 1.91 10.87 21.67
C ASN A 651 1.70 9.42 21.20
N PHE A 652 2.74 8.74 20.72
CA PHE A 652 2.68 7.31 20.41
C PHE A 652 2.62 6.45 21.68
N SER A 653 3.33 6.82 22.74
CA SER A 653 3.40 6.02 23.97
C SER A 653 2.08 6.04 24.73
N PHE A 654 1.60 4.86 25.11
CA PHE A 654 0.35 4.65 25.83
C PHE A 654 0.48 3.42 26.73
N VAL A 655 -0.12 3.46 27.93
CA VAL A 655 -0.20 2.29 28.82
C VAL A 655 -1.64 2.13 29.26
N ASN A 656 -2.21 0.97 28.98
CA ASN A 656 -3.54 0.60 29.44
C ASN A 656 -3.52 0.34 30.97
N PRO A 657 -4.53 0.79 31.74
CA PRO A 657 -4.66 0.46 33.16
C PRO A 657 -4.54 -1.04 33.48
N GLY A 658 -4.97 -1.93 32.58
CA GLY A 658 -4.81 -3.38 32.73
C GLY A 658 -3.33 -3.82 32.80
N MET A 659 -2.47 -3.21 31.98
CA MET A 659 -1.02 -3.46 31.99
C MET A 659 -0.37 -2.97 33.30
N ALA A 660 -0.83 -1.84 33.84
CA ALA A 660 -0.31 -1.30 35.09
C ALA A 660 -0.54 -2.25 36.28
N ARG A 661 -1.63 -3.01 36.28
CA ARG A 661 -1.94 -4.03 37.30
C ARG A 661 -1.01 -5.24 37.21
N ILE A 662 -0.66 -5.68 36.00
CA ILE A 662 0.26 -6.80 35.78
C ILE A 662 1.66 -6.48 36.32
N THR A 663 2.10 -5.22 36.24
CA THR A 663 3.42 -4.79 36.74
C THR A 663 3.48 -4.40 38.21
N ALA A 664 2.34 -4.23 38.88
CA ALA A 664 2.29 -3.90 40.31
C ALA A 664 2.50 -5.14 41.20
N HIS A 665 2.46 -6.33 40.61
CA HIS A 665 2.78 -7.63 41.19
C HIS A 665 4.13 -8.11 40.66
#